data_AF-A0A9W8Z7T3-F1
#
_entry.id   AF-A0A9W8Z7T3-F1
#
_cell.length_a   1.000
_cell.length_b   1.000
_cell.length_c   1.000
_cell.angle_alpha   90.00
_cell.angle_beta   90.00
_cell.angle_gamma   90.00
#
_symmetry.space_group_name_H-M   'P 1'
#
loop_
_entity.id
_entity.type
_entity.pdbx_description
1 polymer ?
#
loop_
_entity_poly.entity_id
_entity_poly.type
_entity_poly.pdbx_seq_one_letter_code
_entity_poly.pdbx_strand_id
1 'polypeptide(L)'
;MSFAHACVPRGAPLSTHAPPETPQHPRAPPTPNPPPHNASMQLSRSLFALSALLLPVALLGTTWLYLYPLFHGCAFPQPNNTSLPLNDARAPFRLLALGDPQLEGDSSLPDPAAPVFPSLKDVGEKLKEVNYDPPDVLHILSTAARGALRDLGVWLEGYRKMVDLWGNDWYLAHIVRSLRWATEPTHIAVLGDLLGSQWITDGEFEKRAGRYWGTVMRGLERVPDEVMGREVESDHYDEPEYVAEKSWGGRKEVLGGDKSWEKRVINIAGNHDIGYAGDIDEKRVERFEQAFGSVNWDVWFELPSEATNTTSYSSSPDNDGNESDKDASTADLQETSKLDTPALRLVILNTMNLDTPAYTESLQQDTYAFMNHIITTSRPVTSKTHATVLLTHIPLHKAPGICVDSPYFDYFEGGHGVREQNMLSEYGSKVVLESIFGLNRDVNAEGKGLGRRGVVVNGHDHEGCDTLHWIRQPGASACDAQDVESGDAYWQENRSTDETLTVLEGVAEALDADTIGLNSTTDPSDDDAVLEEEQVDSWRAAGFPPKQYDIKTSQSQTQTCTHIPSSPHLREITLRSMMGDFSGHAGFLSAWFDPLLGEEGEWVIEFASCGVGVQHWWWGVHIIDFILMVAVVGGGVARGIELFRTRDGEIDDVRRAKRDERVKGKVQGEKGEIMKENKTVVSFLVEPGAKSLGETRRK
;
A
#
# COMPACT_ATOMS: atom_id res chain seq x y z
N MET A 1 -13.35 37.53 27.95
CA MET A 1 -13.16 38.35 29.17
C MET A 1 -11.68 38.26 29.57
N SER A 2 -11.14 39.28 30.24
CA SER A 2 -9.69 39.43 30.56
C SER A 2 -9.45 39.59 32.07
N PHE A 3 -8.22 39.96 32.46
CA PHE A 3 -7.59 40.03 33.81
C PHE A 3 -6.97 38.69 34.28
N ALA A 4 -5.66 38.53 34.55
CA ALA A 4 -4.69 39.30 35.37
C ALA A 4 -4.84 39.02 36.90
N HIS A 5 -3.82 39.04 37.78
CA HIS A 5 -2.46 39.61 37.73
C HIS A 5 -1.58 39.10 38.93
N ALA A 6 -0.24 39.19 38.83
CA ALA A 6 0.72 39.38 39.95
C ALA A 6 0.88 38.25 41.03
N CYS A 7 1.86 38.22 41.97
CA CYS A 7 3.00 39.11 42.29
C CYS A 7 4.15 38.40 43.05
N VAL A 8 5.26 39.11 43.33
CA VAL A 8 6.50 38.69 44.05
C VAL A 8 6.68 39.45 45.39
N PRO A 9 7.33 38.88 46.42
CA PRO A 9 8.37 39.59 47.20
C PRO A 9 9.60 38.70 47.56
N ARG A 10 10.87 39.16 47.62
CA ARG A 10 11.58 40.03 48.62
C ARG A 10 11.40 39.58 50.10
N GLY A 11 12.41 39.47 50.99
CA GLY A 11 13.88 39.57 50.91
C GLY A 11 14.56 39.92 52.27
N ALA A 12 15.75 39.34 52.56
CA ALA A 12 16.72 39.70 53.65
C ALA A 12 16.30 39.42 55.14
N PRO A 13 17.19 39.51 56.19
CA PRO A 13 18.61 39.97 56.22
C PRO A 13 19.64 39.27 57.19
N LEU A 14 20.91 39.71 57.09
CA LEU A 14 21.93 39.98 58.16
C LEU A 14 22.59 38.90 59.08
N SER A 15 23.94 38.82 58.99
CA SER A 15 24.97 38.89 60.09
C SER A 15 26.34 38.50 59.50
N THR A 16 27.44 39.27 59.45
CA THR A 16 28.26 40.08 60.39
C THR A 16 29.36 39.32 61.18
N HIS A 17 30.56 39.92 61.14
CA HIS A 17 31.79 39.69 61.94
C HIS A 17 32.80 38.58 61.57
N ALA A 18 34.04 39.04 61.35
CA ALA A 18 35.28 38.27 61.29
C ALA A 18 36.08 38.38 62.61
N PRO A 19 36.92 37.39 62.95
CA PRO A 19 37.94 37.47 63.99
C PRO A 19 39.39 37.59 63.43
N PRO A 20 40.39 38.00 64.24
CA PRO A 20 41.73 38.38 63.78
C PRO A 20 42.82 37.27 63.88
N GLU A 21 44.00 37.58 63.33
CA GLU A 21 45.21 36.74 63.27
C GLU A 21 45.86 36.44 64.64
N THR A 22 46.58 35.32 64.74
CA THR A 22 47.68 35.08 65.71
C THR A 22 48.61 33.93 65.19
N PRO A 23 49.87 33.79 65.66
CA PRO A 23 50.98 33.36 64.79
C PRO A 23 51.50 31.90 64.87
N GLN A 24 52.40 31.63 63.91
CA GLN A 24 53.11 30.40 63.50
C GLN A 24 53.75 29.50 64.59
N HIS A 25 53.78 28.17 64.33
CA HIS A 25 54.96 27.24 64.32
C HIS A 25 54.50 25.76 64.08
N PRO A 26 55.35 24.76 63.79
CA PRO A 26 55.99 24.54 62.48
C PRO A 26 55.77 23.12 61.83
N ARG A 27 56.01 23.05 60.51
CA ARG A 27 56.12 21.89 59.57
C ARG A 27 55.94 20.44 60.06
N ALA A 28 55.12 19.70 59.30
CA ALA A 28 55.34 18.28 58.94
C ALA A 28 55.64 18.17 57.42
N PRO A 29 56.38 17.14 56.95
CA PRO A 29 56.72 16.99 55.52
C PRO A 29 55.54 16.46 54.69
N PRO A 30 55.46 16.79 53.38
CA PRO A 30 54.40 16.31 52.51
C PRO A 30 54.57 14.81 52.20
N THR A 31 53.48 14.06 52.31
CA THR A 31 53.35 12.74 51.69
C THR A 31 53.41 12.87 50.15
N PRO A 32 54.01 11.92 49.42
CA PRO A 32 53.97 11.96 47.96
C PRO A 32 52.53 11.83 47.47
N ASN A 33 52.12 12.71 46.56
CA ASN A 33 50.84 12.58 45.87
C ASN A 33 50.78 11.21 45.17
N PRO A 34 49.63 10.50 45.19
CA PRO A 34 49.45 9.37 44.29
C PRO A 34 49.56 9.87 42.84
N PRO A 35 50.11 9.06 41.91
CA PRO A 35 50.22 9.47 40.52
C PRO A 35 48.82 9.75 39.95
N PRO A 36 48.68 10.72 39.02
CA PRO A 36 47.39 11.00 38.42
C PRO A 36 46.91 9.75 37.67
N HIS A 37 45.82 9.15 38.14
CA HIS A 37 45.05 8.22 37.34
C HIS A 37 44.49 8.99 36.15
N ASN A 38 45.20 8.97 35.03
CA ASN A 38 44.63 9.25 33.73
C ASN A 38 43.52 8.22 33.51
N ALA A 39 42.29 8.61 33.86
CA ALA A 39 41.08 7.86 33.56
C ALA A 39 40.79 7.96 32.06
N SER A 40 41.64 7.32 31.25
CA SER A 40 41.34 7.06 29.85
C SER A 40 40.05 6.25 29.82
N MET A 41 38.96 6.87 29.37
CA MET A 41 37.72 6.15 29.12
C MET A 41 38.03 5.02 28.14
N GLN A 42 38.03 3.78 28.64
CA GLN A 42 38.21 2.59 27.81
C GLN A 42 37.09 2.59 26.77
N LEU A 43 37.48 2.53 25.49
CA LEU A 43 36.55 2.64 24.37
C LEU A 43 35.48 1.54 24.45
N SER A 44 35.88 0.34 24.91
CA SER A 44 34.94 -0.75 25.18
C SER A 44 33.86 -0.37 26.20
N ARG A 45 34.20 0.30 27.31
CA ARG A 45 33.24 0.71 28.34
C ARG A 45 32.25 1.75 27.82
N SER A 46 32.72 2.71 27.02
CA SER A 46 31.85 3.71 26.38
C SER A 46 30.86 3.07 25.41
N LEU A 47 31.33 2.15 24.57
CA LEU A 47 30.50 1.45 23.59
C LEU A 47 29.50 0.50 24.24
N PHE A 48 29.87 -0.22 25.30
CA PHE A 48 28.93 -1.04 26.06
C PHE A 48 27.93 -0.20 26.88
N ALA A 49 28.32 0.96 27.39
CA ALA A 49 27.38 1.88 28.05
C ALA A 49 26.34 2.44 27.05
N LEU A 50 26.77 2.82 25.84
CA LEU A 50 25.88 3.20 24.76
C LEU A 50 24.95 2.03 24.37
N SER A 51 25.50 0.82 24.25
CA SER A 51 24.72 -0.38 23.94
C SER A 51 23.64 -0.64 25.00
N ALA A 52 23.98 -0.51 26.29
CA ALA A 52 23.02 -0.69 27.39
C ALA A 52 21.92 0.38 27.42
N LEU A 53 22.22 1.61 26.95
CA LEU A 53 21.23 2.69 26.81
C LEU A 53 20.29 2.46 25.61
N LEU A 54 20.83 2.01 24.46
CA LEU A 54 20.06 1.81 23.24
C LEU A 54 19.25 0.50 23.24
N LEU A 55 19.73 -0.56 23.89
CA LEU A 55 19.09 -1.88 23.95
C LEU A 55 17.59 -1.85 24.30
N PRO A 56 17.11 -1.17 25.37
CA PRO A 56 15.68 -1.12 25.66
C PRO A 56 14.88 -0.39 24.58
N VAL A 57 15.44 0.66 23.95
CA VAL A 57 14.77 1.42 22.89
C VAL A 57 14.68 0.58 21.60
N ALA A 58 15.77 -0.09 21.21
CA ALA A 58 15.81 -1.01 20.08
C ALA A 58 14.82 -2.17 20.24
N LEU A 59 14.81 -2.81 21.42
CA LEU A 59 13.89 -3.92 21.71
C LEU A 59 12.44 -3.48 21.68
N LEU A 60 12.08 -2.35 22.30
CA LEU A 60 10.70 -1.83 22.27
C LEU A 60 10.30 -1.40 20.86
N GLY A 61 11.17 -0.69 20.14
CA GLY A 61 10.94 -0.23 18.77
C GLY A 61 10.74 -1.39 17.79
N THR A 62 11.65 -2.38 17.80
CA THR A 62 11.54 -3.58 16.97
C THR A 62 10.30 -4.40 17.34
N THR A 63 10.00 -4.58 18.64
CA THR A 63 8.81 -5.32 19.08
C THR A 63 7.53 -4.64 18.61
N TRP A 64 7.44 -3.32 18.76
CA TRP A 64 6.30 -2.54 18.24
C TRP A 64 6.20 -2.64 16.72
N LEU A 65 7.31 -2.43 16.00
CA LEU A 65 7.32 -2.40 14.54
C LEU A 65 6.91 -3.74 13.90
N TYR A 66 7.29 -4.88 14.49
CA TYR A 66 6.98 -6.21 13.95
C TYR A 66 5.69 -6.84 14.50
N LEU A 67 5.18 -6.35 15.64
CA LEU A 67 3.90 -6.79 16.21
C LEU A 67 2.81 -5.71 16.14
N TYR A 68 3.04 -4.62 15.40
CA TYR A 68 2.06 -3.55 15.18
C TYR A 68 0.67 -4.05 14.79
N PRO A 69 0.49 -5.14 13.98
CA PRO A 69 -0.85 -5.55 13.60
C PRO A 69 -1.66 -6.05 14.80
N LEU A 70 -0.98 -6.68 15.77
CA LEU A 70 -1.59 -7.13 17.02
C LEU A 70 -1.89 -5.95 17.96
N PHE A 71 -1.00 -4.94 18.00
CA PHE A 71 -1.19 -3.76 18.85
C PHE A 71 -2.26 -2.79 18.31
N HIS A 72 -2.42 -2.69 16.99
CA HIS A 72 -3.43 -1.85 16.34
C HIS A 72 -4.76 -2.59 16.12
N GLY A 73 -4.81 -3.90 16.42
CA GLY A 73 -6.01 -4.71 16.21
C GLY A 73 -6.36 -4.94 14.74
N CYS A 74 -5.36 -4.92 13.84
CA CYS A 74 -5.57 -5.22 12.42
C CYS A 74 -6.10 -6.65 12.27
N ALA A 75 -7.37 -6.79 11.89
CA ALA A 75 -8.03 -8.08 11.76
C ALA A 75 -9.12 -8.04 10.69
N PHE A 76 -9.40 -9.20 10.12
CA PHE A 76 -10.56 -9.41 9.27
C PHE A 76 -11.86 -9.32 10.10
N PRO A 77 -12.88 -8.56 9.65
CA PRO A 77 -14.21 -8.61 10.22
C PRO A 77 -14.74 -10.05 10.33
N GLN A 78 -15.34 -10.38 11.48
CA GLN A 78 -15.79 -11.74 11.77
C GLN A 78 -17.31 -11.86 11.73
N PRO A 79 -17.85 -13.03 11.30
CA PRO A 79 -19.28 -13.34 11.30
C PRO A 79 -19.88 -13.41 12.71
N ASN A 80 -20.23 -12.26 13.26
CA ASN A 80 -20.97 -12.15 14.53
C ASN A 80 -22.40 -12.67 14.38
N ASN A 81 -22.88 -13.43 15.38
CA ASN A 81 -24.25 -14.00 15.45
C ASN A 81 -24.66 -14.97 14.32
N THR A 82 -23.71 -15.51 13.55
CA THR A 82 -24.03 -16.59 12.58
C THR A 82 -24.24 -17.94 13.28
N SER A 83 -24.95 -18.85 12.62
CA SER A 83 -25.20 -20.23 13.10
C SER A 83 -23.98 -21.17 13.02
N LEU A 84 -22.82 -20.66 12.60
CA LEU A 84 -21.58 -21.41 12.48
C LEU A 84 -20.99 -21.73 13.87
N PRO A 85 -20.33 -22.89 14.06
CA PRO A 85 -19.76 -23.26 15.36
C PRO A 85 -18.74 -22.23 15.88
N LEU A 86 -19.02 -21.64 17.05
CA LEU A 86 -18.30 -20.51 17.65
C LEU A 86 -16.79 -20.68 17.93
N ASN A 87 -16.21 -21.85 17.64
CA ASN A 87 -14.77 -22.12 17.87
C ASN A 87 -13.88 -21.82 16.65
N ASP A 88 -14.44 -21.54 15.47
CA ASP A 88 -13.64 -21.25 14.26
C ASP A 88 -14.34 -20.26 13.30
N ALA A 89 -15.01 -19.25 13.86
CA ALA A 89 -15.84 -18.27 13.14
C ALA A 89 -15.02 -17.24 12.32
N ARG A 90 -14.20 -17.71 11.38
CA ARG A 90 -13.50 -16.90 10.38
C ARG A 90 -14.28 -16.90 9.07
N ALA A 91 -14.46 -15.73 8.45
CA ALA A 91 -15.06 -15.65 7.12
C ALA A 91 -14.28 -16.54 6.12
N PRO A 92 -14.94 -17.34 5.25
CA PRO A 92 -14.26 -18.25 4.34
C PRO A 92 -13.52 -17.51 3.21
N PHE A 93 -13.98 -16.31 2.83
CA PHE A 93 -13.25 -15.38 1.97
C PHE A 93 -12.71 -14.22 2.81
N ARG A 94 -11.40 -14.01 2.76
CA ARG A 94 -10.65 -12.93 3.44
C ARG A 94 -9.61 -12.37 2.47
N LEU A 95 -9.83 -11.15 1.99
CA LEU A 95 -8.98 -10.46 1.02
C LEU A 95 -8.19 -9.35 1.71
N LEU A 96 -6.87 -9.52 1.78
CA LEU A 96 -5.94 -8.46 2.16
C LEU A 96 -5.74 -7.56 0.94
N ALA A 97 -6.26 -6.34 1.02
CA ALA A 97 -6.12 -5.33 -0.02
C ALA A 97 -5.01 -4.34 0.35
N LEU A 98 -4.25 -3.90 -0.66
CA LEU A 98 -3.13 -2.97 -0.53
C LEU A 98 -3.30 -1.88 -1.60
N GLY A 99 -3.33 -0.61 -1.20
CA GLY A 99 -3.49 0.52 -2.13
C GLY A 99 -2.15 1.09 -2.56
N ASP A 100 -1.99 1.35 -3.86
CA ASP A 100 -1.01 2.25 -4.47
C ASP A 100 0.40 2.25 -3.83
N PRO A 101 1.20 1.17 -3.97
CA PRO A 101 2.56 1.11 -3.43
C PRO A 101 3.55 2.04 -4.16
N GLN A 102 3.21 2.48 -5.39
CA GLN A 102 3.95 3.41 -6.25
C GLN A 102 5.48 3.22 -6.22
N LEU A 103 5.98 2.09 -6.73
CA LEU A 103 7.42 1.85 -6.80
C LEU A 103 8.08 2.88 -7.74
N GLU A 104 8.76 3.86 -7.15
CA GLU A 104 9.68 4.79 -7.82
C GLU A 104 11.04 4.12 -8.14
N GLY A 105 11.80 4.69 -9.07
CA GLY A 105 13.10 4.16 -9.52
C GLY A 105 13.94 5.22 -10.25
N ASP A 106 14.73 4.82 -11.25
CA ASP A 106 15.74 5.67 -11.89
C ASP A 106 15.15 6.92 -12.56
N SER A 107 13.89 6.86 -13.04
CA SER A 107 13.19 8.03 -13.62
C SER A 107 12.98 9.18 -12.63
N SER A 108 13.17 8.92 -11.33
CA SER A 108 12.97 9.87 -10.25
C SER A 108 14.30 10.35 -9.63
N LEU A 109 15.43 9.83 -10.12
CA LEU A 109 16.80 10.19 -9.74
C LEU A 109 17.36 11.24 -10.73
N PRO A 110 18.41 11.99 -10.33
CA PRO A 110 19.15 12.85 -11.27
C PRO A 110 19.74 12.03 -12.43
N ASP A 111 19.71 12.59 -13.64
CA ASP A 111 20.22 11.94 -14.87
C ASP A 111 21.65 11.38 -14.68
N PRO A 112 21.86 10.05 -14.82
CA PRO A 112 23.18 9.44 -14.65
C PRO A 112 24.19 9.82 -15.75
N ALA A 113 23.73 10.39 -16.88
CA ALA A 113 24.60 10.95 -17.92
C ALA A 113 24.99 12.42 -17.66
N ALA A 114 24.35 13.10 -16.70
CA ALA A 114 24.69 14.46 -16.33
C ALA A 114 26.06 14.53 -15.62
N PRO A 115 26.90 15.54 -15.91
CA PRO A 115 28.18 15.68 -15.24
C PRO A 115 27.98 16.00 -13.76
N VAL A 116 28.69 15.28 -12.86
CA VAL A 116 28.54 15.39 -11.39
C VAL A 116 28.81 16.79 -10.84
N PHE A 117 29.66 17.58 -11.51
CA PHE A 117 29.96 18.97 -11.14
C PHE A 117 29.83 19.89 -12.37
N PRO A 118 28.61 20.24 -12.82
CA PRO A 118 28.42 21.12 -13.97
C PRO A 118 29.14 22.47 -13.79
N SER A 119 29.20 23.01 -12.57
CA SER A 119 29.86 24.30 -12.30
C SER A 119 31.37 24.31 -12.53
N LEU A 120 32.00 23.13 -12.60
CA LEU A 120 33.44 22.98 -12.82
C LEU A 120 33.81 22.77 -14.30
N LYS A 121 32.82 22.46 -15.16
CA LYS A 121 33.04 22.01 -16.54
C LYS A 121 33.81 23.02 -17.40
N ASP A 122 33.40 24.29 -17.39
CA ASP A 122 33.96 25.33 -18.29
C ASP A 122 34.96 26.25 -17.59
N VAL A 123 35.35 25.96 -16.33
CA VAL A 123 36.25 26.83 -15.53
C VAL A 123 37.58 27.03 -16.25
N GLY A 124 38.13 25.97 -16.84
CA GLY A 124 39.39 26.04 -17.60
C GLY A 124 39.29 26.78 -18.94
N GLU A 125 38.08 27.04 -19.45
CA GLU A 125 37.86 27.85 -20.66
C GLU A 125 37.63 29.31 -20.28
N LYS A 126 36.76 29.57 -19.30
CA LYS A 126 36.51 30.90 -18.73
C LYS A 126 37.78 31.57 -18.21
N LEU A 127 38.71 30.80 -17.60
CA LEU A 127 40.02 31.31 -17.16
C LEU A 127 40.96 31.70 -18.33
N LYS A 128 40.83 31.05 -19.50
CA LYS A 128 41.58 31.41 -20.71
C LYS A 128 40.99 32.64 -21.39
N GLU A 129 39.67 32.78 -21.39
CA GLU A 129 38.95 33.93 -21.97
C GLU A 129 39.33 35.25 -21.27
N VAL A 130 39.47 35.25 -19.94
CA VAL A 130 39.92 36.42 -19.17
C VAL A 130 41.45 36.60 -19.14
N ASN A 131 42.20 35.82 -19.94
CA ASN A 131 43.66 35.84 -20.02
C ASN A 131 44.36 35.80 -18.63
N TYR A 132 43.76 35.08 -17.67
CA TYR A 132 44.23 34.97 -16.29
C TYR A 132 44.38 36.29 -15.50
N ASP A 133 43.56 37.32 -15.78
CA ASP A 133 43.60 38.56 -15.00
C ASP A 133 43.20 38.32 -13.51
N PRO A 134 44.02 38.70 -12.50
CA PRO A 134 43.80 38.30 -11.12
C PRO A 134 42.42 38.56 -10.48
N PRO A 135 41.72 39.71 -10.70
CA PRO A 135 40.40 39.92 -10.12
C PRO A 135 39.35 38.97 -10.71
N ASP A 136 39.38 38.76 -12.02
CA ASP A 136 38.44 37.89 -12.72
C ASP A 136 38.71 36.41 -12.43
N VAL A 137 39.97 36.01 -12.32
CA VAL A 137 40.37 34.67 -11.86
C VAL A 137 39.79 34.37 -10.47
N LEU A 138 39.89 35.31 -9.52
CA LEU A 138 39.34 35.13 -8.17
C LEU A 138 37.80 35.05 -8.19
N HIS A 139 37.14 35.84 -9.04
CA HIS A 139 35.69 35.79 -9.21
C HIS A 139 35.22 34.46 -9.85
N ILE A 140 35.89 34.00 -10.90
CA ILE A 140 35.60 32.72 -11.57
C ILE A 140 35.81 31.55 -10.61
N LEU A 141 36.94 31.51 -9.89
CA LEU A 141 37.23 30.42 -8.95
C LEU A 141 36.28 30.41 -7.74
N SER A 142 35.92 31.58 -7.19
CA SER A 142 34.96 31.64 -6.06
C SER A 142 33.54 31.30 -6.49
N THR A 143 33.13 31.66 -7.72
CA THR A 143 31.85 31.25 -8.31
C THR A 143 31.83 29.74 -8.56
N ALA A 144 32.90 29.19 -9.14
CA ALA A 144 33.07 27.76 -9.36
C ALA A 144 33.06 26.95 -8.05
N ALA A 145 33.71 27.44 -6.99
CA ALA A 145 33.70 26.80 -5.68
C ALA A 145 32.32 26.82 -5.01
N ARG A 146 31.57 27.94 -5.12
CA ARG A 146 30.19 28.01 -4.63
C ARG A 146 29.24 27.11 -5.43
N GLY A 147 29.44 27.03 -6.75
CA GLY A 147 28.76 26.07 -7.62
C GLY A 147 29.05 24.62 -7.20
N ALA A 148 30.32 24.28 -6.99
CA ALA A 148 30.72 22.92 -6.65
C ALA A 148 30.19 22.46 -5.28
N LEU A 149 30.02 23.37 -4.32
CA LEU A 149 29.33 23.07 -3.06
C LEU A 149 27.83 22.79 -3.25
N ARG A 150 27.15 23.50 -4.16
CA ARG A 150 25.75 23.23 -4.52
C ARG A 150 25.63 21.91 -5.27
N ASP A 151 26.50 21.67 -6.25
CA ASP A 151 26.52 20.46 -7.06
C ASP A 151 26.84 19.22 -6.19
N LEU A 152 27.73 19.34 -5.19
CA LEU A 152 27.95 18.33 -4.15
C LEU A 152 26.69 18.07 -3.31
N GLY A 153 25.91 19.12 -3.01
CA GLY A 153 24.62 19.00 -2.32
C GLY A 153 23.63 18.17 -3.13
N VAL A 154 23.42 18.51 -4.40
CA VAL A 154 22.55 17.76 -5.34
C VAL A 154 23.01 16.31 -5.50
N TRP A 155 24.33 16.08 -5.57
CA TRP A 155 24.90 14.73 -5.63
C TRP A 155 24.60 13.91 -4.36
N LEU A 156 24.75 14.51 -3.17
CA LEU A 156 24.39 13.87 -1.89
C LEU A 156 22.88 13.63 -1.77
N GLU A 157 22.04 14.52 -2.28
CA GLU A 157 20.58 14.36 -2.35
C GLU A 157 20.19 13.20 -3.27
N GLY A 158 20.87 13.02 -4.41
CA GLY A 158 20.70 11.87 -5.29
C GLY A 158 21.03 10.54 -4.58
N TYR A 159 22.16 10.47 -3.87
CA TYR A 159 22.51 9.29 -3.07
C TYR A 159 21.53 9.04 -1.92
N ARG A 160 21.02 10.10 -1.26
CA ARG A 160 19.97 9.97 -0.25
C ARG A 160 18.72 9.35 -0.87
N LYS A 161 18.26 9.89 -2.01
CA LYS A 161 17.08 9.36 -2.70
C LYS A 161 17.23 7.90 -3.11
N MET A 162 18.40 7.45 -3.58
CA MET A 162 18.65 6.03 -3.83
C MET A 162 18.46 5.14 -2.58
N VAL A 163 18.90 5.61 -1.41
CA VAL A 163 18.69 4.91 -0.14
C VAL A 163 17.23 4.97 0.31
N ASP A 164 16.57 6.11 0.13
CA ASP A 164 15.14 6.30 0.43
C ASP A 164 14.26 5.35 -0.40
N LEU A 165 14.53 5.23 -1.71
CA LEU A 165 13.86 4.28 -2.63
C LEU A 165 14.06 2.83 -2.20
N TRP A 166 15.30 2.43 -1.90
CA TRP A 166 15.60 1.09 -1.38
C TRP A 166 14.85 0.84 -0.07
N GLY A 167 14.82 1.81 0.84
CA GLY A 167 14.09 1.71 2.10
C GLY A 167 12.57 1.65 1.92
N ASN A 168 12.02 2.30 0.89
CA ASN A 168 10.59 2.22 0.56
C ASN A 168 10.20 0.78 0.21
N ASP A 169 10.95 0.12 -0.70
CA ASP A 169 10.70 -1.29 -1.04
C ASP A 169 10.69 -2.21 0.21
N TRP A 170 11.61 -1.98 1.16
CA TRP A 170 11.69 -2.77 2.39
C TRP A 170 10.60 -2.42 3.42
N TYR A 171 10.14 -1.17 3.46
CA TYR A 171 8.99 -0.73 4.26
C TYR A 171 7.68 -1.33 3.71
N LEU A 172 7.46 -1.28 2.40
CA LEU A 172 6.33 -1.94 1.74
C LEU A 172 6.37 -3.45 2.00
N ALA A 173 7.54 -4.08 1.83
CA ALA A 173 7.73 -5.50 2.15
C ALA A 173 7.50 -5.83 3.63
N HIS A 174 7.77 -4.90 4.54
CA HIS A 174 7.50 -5.04 5.98
C HIS A 174 6.01 -5.06 6.27
N ILE A 175 5.22 -4.16 5.65
CA ILE A 175 3.75 -4.15 5.74
C ILE A 175 3.19 -5.50 5.26
N VAL A 176 3.53 -5.92 4.03
CA VAL A 176 3.04 -7.16 3.43
C VAL A 176 3.34 -8.38 4.32
N ARG A 177 4.59 -8.50 4.80
CA ARG A 177 5.00 -9.64 5.63
C ARG A 177 4.32 -9.65 7.00
N SER A 178 4.28 -8.49 7.67
CA SER A 178 3.71 -8.37 9.02
C SER A 178 2.21 -8.64 9.01
N LEU A 179 1.47 -8.04 8.06
CA LEU A 179 0.02 -8.24 7.94
C LEU A 179 -0.33 -9.67 7.56
N ARG A 180 0.34 -10.26 6.56
CA ARG A 180 0.07 -11.66 6.17
C ARG A 180 0.34 -12.63 7.31
N TRP A 181 1.41 -12.42 8.08
CA TRP A 181 1.73 -13.25 9.24
C TRP A 181 0.69 -13.10 10.36
N ALA A 182 0.22 -11.89 10.66
CA ALA A 182 -0.71 -11.66 11.78
C ALA A 182 -2.18 -11.97 11.45
N THR A 183 -2.60 -11.87 10.18
CA THR A 183 -4.03 -11.89 9.80
C THR A 183 -4.46 -13.08 8.94
N GLU A 184 -3.52 -13.89 8.44
CA GLU A 184 -3.77 -15.14 7.71
C GLU A 184 -4.84 -14.99 6.59
N PRO A 185 -4.61 -14.09 5.60
CA PRO A 185 -5.54 -13.85 4.50
C PRO A 185 -5.66 -15.06 3.57
N THR A 186 -6.82 -15.20 2.91
CA THR A 186 -7.04 -16.22 1.87
C THR A 186 -6.65 -15.75 0.47
N HIS A 187 -6.75 -14.44 0.23
CA HIS A 187 -6.50 -13.78 -1.04
C HIS A 187 -5.77 -12.46 -0.78
N ILE A 188 -5.01 -11.99 -1.76
CA ILE A 188 -4.22 -10.74 -1.67
C ILE A 188 -4.44 -9.96 -2.94
N ALA A 189 -4.73 -8.66 -2.84
CA ALA A 189 -4.81 -7.76 -3.98
C ALA A 189 -3.97 -6.49 -3.80
N VAL A 190 -3.43 -5.98 -4.91
CA VAL A 190 -2.87 -4.62 -5.01
C VAL A 190 -3.73 -3.84 -5.99
N LEU A 191 -4.33 -2.75 -5.52
CA LEU A 191 -5.44 -2.08 -6.17
C LEU A 191 -5.03 -1.04 -7.23
N GLY A 192 -3.94 -1.31 -7.95
CA GLY A 192 -3.34 -0.40 -8.93
C GLY A 192 -2.15 0.38 -8.38
N ASP A 193 -1.58 1.21 -9.25
CA ASP A 193 -0.41 2.05 -9.01
C ASP A 193 0.75 1.26 -8.38
N LEU A 194 1.04 0.10 -8.99
CA LEU A 194 2.18 -0.74 -8.63
C LEU A 194 3.49 0.03 -8.84
N LEU A 195 3.55 0.83 -9.89
CA LEU A 195 4.67 1.66 -10.31
C LEU A 195 4.34 3.14 -10.11
N GLY A 196 5.34 3.96 -9.78
CA GLY A 196 5.13 5.41 -9.60
C GLY A 196 5.03 6.23 -10.90
N SER A 197 5.14 5.64 -12.09
CA SER A 197 4.96 6.36 -13.38
C SER A 197 4.87 5.40 -14.56
N GLN A 198 3.93 5.70 -15.46
CA GLN A 198 3.67 5.01 -16.72
C GLN A 198 4.70 5.39 -17.80
N TRP A 199 5.23 6.61 -17.75
CA TRP A 199 6.20 7.17 -18.72
C TRP A 199 7.64 6.70 -18.47
N ILE A 200 7.82 5.39 -18.31
CA ILE A 200 9.11 4.72 -18.10
C ILE A 200 9.47 3.81 -19.27
N THR A 201 10.78 3.71 -19.54
CA THR A 201 11.34 2.75 -20.52
C THR A 201 11.16 1.31 -20.05
N ASP A 202 11.10 0.35 -20.97
CA ASP A 202 10.85 -1.06 -20.62
C ASP A 202 11.96 -1.64 -19.72
N GLY A 203 13.22 -1.27 -19.92
CA GLY A 203 14.32 -1.66 -19.01
C GLY A 203 14.28 -1.01 -17.62
N GLU A 204 13.45 0.02 -17.41
CA GLU A 204 13.13 0.57 -16.08
C GLU A 204 11.91 -0.15 -15.49
N PHE A 205 10.87 -0.38 -16.30
CA PHE A 205 9.72 -1.20 -15.96
C PHE A 205 10.14 -2.59 -15.44
N GLU A 206 11.01 -3.30 -16.16
CA GLU A 206 11.57 -4.61 -15.75
C GLU A 206 12.27 -4.56 -14.39
N LYS A 207 13.07 -3.53 -14.10
CA LYS A 207 13.71 -3.37 -12.78
C LYS A 207 12.68 -3.18 -11.67
N ARG A 208 11.61 -2.41 -11.92
CA ARG A 208 10.55 -2.18 -10.94
C ARG A 208 9.72 -3.43 -10.69
N ALA A 209 9.29 -4.12 -11.75
CA ALA A 209 8.63 -5.43 -11.66
C ALA A 209 9.52 -6.46 -10.92
N GLY A 210 10.82 -6.46 -11.19
CA GLY A 210 11.81 -7.29 -10.50
C GLY A 210 11.93 -6.99 -9.00
N ARG A 211 11.85 -5.71 -8.58
CA ARG A 211 11.83 -5.31 -7.16
C ARG A 211 10.48 -5.56 -6.50
N TYR A 212 9.38 -5.38 -7.23
CA TYR A 212 8.03 -5.71 -6.79
C TYR A 212 7.95 -7.18 -6.37
N TRP A 213 8.29 -8.11 -7.26
CA TRP A 213 8.26 -9.55 -6.95
C TRP A 213 9.43 -10.02 -6.06
N GLY A 214 10.64 -9.48 -6.27
CA GLY A 214 11.85 -9.91 -5.57
C GLY A 214 12.02 -9.36 -4.15
N THR A 215 11.47 -8.18 -3.87
CA THR A 215 11.60 -7.48 -2.57
C THR A 215 10.25 -7.35 -1.88
N VAL A 216 9.26 -6.69 -2.49
CA VAL A 216 7.98 -6.35 -1.84
C VAL A 216 7.12 -7.61 -1.62
N MET A 217 6.74 -8.26 -2.71
CA MET A 217 5.91 -9.47 -2.76
C MET A 217 6.73 -10.77 -2.66
N ARG A 218 7.92 -10.71 -2.06
CA ARG A 218 8.86 -11.84 -2.02
C ARG A 218 8.23 -13.09 -1.37
N GLY A 219 8.09 -14.15 -2.17
CA GLY A 219 7.48 -15.43 -1.77
C GLY A 219 5.99 -15.54 -2.08
N LEU A 220 5.44 -14.56 -2.79
CA LEU A 220 4.14 -14.58 -3.45
C LEU A 220 4.36 -14.69 -4.97
N GLU A 221 3.27 -14.93 -5.71
CA GLU A 221 3.30 -15.18 -7.16
C GLU A 221 2.12 -14.50 -7.87
N ARG A 222 2.27 -14.27 -9.19
CA ARG A 222 1.20 -13.78 -10.06
C ARG A 222 0.08 -14.83 -10.16
N VAL A 223 -1.17 -14.39 -10.32
CA VAL A 223 -2.27 -15.30 -10.71
C VAL A 223 -1.90 -15.99 -12.04
N PRO A 224 -2.08 -17.31 -12.21
CA PRO A 224 -1.79 -18.00 -13.47
C PRO A 224 -2.69 -17.53 -14.62
N ASP A 225 -2.14 -17.47 -15.83
CA ASP A 225 -2.87 -17.06 -17.04
C ASP A 225 -4.13 -17.92 -17.29
N GLU A 226 -4.05 -19.24 -17.02
CA GLU A 226 -5.17 -20.20 -17.07
C GLU A 226 -6.37 -19.86 -16.16
N VAL A 227 -6.16 -19.06 -15.11
CA VAL A 227 -7.22 -18.61 -14.19
C VAL A 227 -7.87 -17.32 -14.70
N MET A 228 -7.08 -16.46 -15.34
CA MET A 228 -7.52 -15.20 -15.94
C MET A 228 -8.10 -15.38 -17.35
N GLY A 229 -8.09 -16.60 -17.89
CA GLY A 229 -8.60 -16.95 -19.22
C GLY A 229 -7.67 -16.59 -20.39
N ARG A 230 -6.43 -16.22 -20.09
CA ARG A 230 -5.41 -15.95 -21.10
C ARG A 230 -4.79 -17.28 -21.55
N GLU A 231 -5.04 -17.71 -22.79
CA GLU A 231 -4.29 -18.83 -23.36
C GLU A 231 -2.83 -18.42 -23.58
N VAL A 232 -1.91 -19.34 -23.28
CA VAL A 232 -0.49 -19.18 -23.60
C VAL A 232 -0.30 -19.76 -24.99
N GLU A 233 0.24 -18.96 -25.93
CA GLU A 233 0.63 -19.46 -27.25
C GLU A 233 1.49 -20.71 -27.08
N SER A 234 1.05 -21.83 -27.67
CA SER A 234 1.84 -23.06 -27.64
C SER A 234 3.06 -22.91 -28.53
N ASP A 235 4.23 -23.38 -28.09
CA ASP A 235 5.49 -23.39 -28.87
C ASP A 235 5.46 -24.28 -30.15
N HIS A 236 4.28 -24.65 -30.66
CA HIS A 236 4.09 -25.47 -31.87
C HIS A 236 3.97 -24.58 -33.13
N TYR A 237 5.09 -24.42 -33.81
CA TYR A 237 5.30 -23.61 -35.01
C TYR A 237 4.51 -24.00 -36.29
N ASP A 238 3.54 -24.94 -36.22
CA ASP A 238 2.92 -25.57 -37.41
C ASP A 238 1.38 -25.50 -37.48
N GLU A 239 0.69 -24.91 -36.49
CA GLU A 239 -0.76 -24.64 -36.58
C GLU A 239 -0.98 -23.24 -37.20
N PRO A 240 -2.04 -23.03 -38.02
CA PRO A 240 -2.40 -21.69 -38.46
C PRO A 240 -2.78 -20.82 -37.25
N GLU A 241 -2.53 -19.52 -37.36
CA GLU A 241 -2.91 -18.47 -36.40
C GLU A 241 -4.44 -18.45 -36.19
N TYR A 242 -4.93 -19.39 -35.39
CA TYR A 242 -6.28 -19.39 -34.86
C TYR A 242 -6.32 -18.22 -33.88
N VAL A 243 -7.11 -17.20 -34.21
CA VAL A 243 -7.38 -16.09 -33.30
C VAL A 243 -8.06 -16.68 -32.07
N ALA A 244 -7.27 -16.93 -31.02
CA ALA A 244 -7.77 -17.48 -29.77
C ALA A 244 -8.82 -16.52 -29.23
N GLU A 245 -10.04 -17.01 -29.00
CA GLU A 245 -11.11 -16.18 -28.45
C GLU A 245 -10.69 -15.71 -27.06
N LYS A 246 -10.51 -14.38 -26.89
CA LYS A 246 -10.07 -13.76 -25.65
C LYS A 246 -11.08 -14.05 -24.54
N SER A 247 -10.80 -15.08 -23.74
CA SER A 247 -11.67 -15.46 -22.62
C SER A 247 -11.29 -14.66 -21.39
N TRP A 248 -12.24 -13.93 -20.80
CA TRP A 248 -12.00 -13.08 -19.62
C TRP A 248 -12.11 -13.84 -18.30
N GLY A 249 -11.57 -15.07 -18.25
CA GLY A 249 -11.70 -15.97 -17.12
C GLY A 249 -13.06 -16.66 -17.07
N GLY A 250 -13.88 -16.33 -16.07
CA GLY A 250 -15.16 -17.01 -15.81
C GLY A 250 -15.02 -18.41 -15.19
N ARG A 251 -13.79 -18.78 -14.79
CA ARG A 251 -13.47 -20.06 -14.15
C ARG A 251 -14.19 -20.20 -12.81
N LYS A 252 -14.71 -21.39 -12.53
CA LYS A 252 -15.37 -21.74 -11.26
C LYS A 252 -14.43 -22.57 -10.40
N GLU A 253 -14.19 -22.11 -9.17
CA GLU A 253 -13.37 -22.80 -8.17
C GLU A 253 -14.13 -22.95 -6.84
N VAL A 254 -13.77 -23.96 -6.04
CA VAL A 254 -14.34 -24.14 -4.70
C VAL A 254 -13.65 -23.20 -3.73
N LEU A 255 -14.40 -22.37 -3.01
CA LEU A 255 -13.87 -21.41 -2.04
C LEU A 255 -13.03 -22.13 -0.96
N GLY A 256 -11.75 -21.79 -0.89
CA GLY A 256 -10.78 -22.40 0.04
C GLY A 256 -10.26 -23.78 -0.36
N GLY A 257 -10.67 -24.32 -1.53
CA GLY A 257 -10.21 -25.59 -2.07
C GLY A 257 -8.77 -25.55 -2.59
N ASP A 258 -8.41 -24.52 -3.36
CA ASP A 258 -7.03 -24.27 -3.77
C ASP A 258 -6.32 -23.36 -2.75
N LYS A 259 -5.37 -23.95 -2.01
CA LYS A 259 -4.55 -23.26 -1.01
C LYS A 259 -3.47 -22.36 -1.57
N SER A 260 -3.19 -22.39 -2.87
CA SER A 260 -2.22 -21.47 -3.48
C SER A 260 -2.73 -20.04 -3.59
N TRP A 261 -4.04 -19.79 -3.50
CA TRP A 261 -4.60 -18.42 -3.40
C TRP A 261 -4.03 -17.61 -2.23
N GLU A 262 -3.62 -18.27 -1.14
CA GLU A 262 -2.94 -17.62 0.00
C GLU A 262 -1.58 -16.99 -0.39
N LYS A 263 -1.06 -17.32 -1.58
CA LYS A 263 0.21 -16.83 -2.16
C LYS A 263 0.05 -16.09 -3.50
N ARG A 264 -1.09 -16.20 -4.17
CA ARG A 264 -1.37 -15.47 -5.42
C ARG A 264 -1.70 -14.01 -5.12
N VAL A 265 -1.10 -13.08 -5.87
CA VAL A 265 -1.40 -11.65 -5.79
C VAL A 265 -2.22 -11.24 -7.01
N ILE A 266 -3.39 -10.68 -6.74
CA ILE A 266 -4.32 -10.12 -7.72
C ILE A 266 -3.92 -8.65 -7.93
N ASN A 267 -3.23 -8.36 -9.03
CA ASN A 267 -2.83 -7.00 -9.36
C ASN A 267 -3.90 -6.36 -10.25
N ILE A 268 -4.38 -5.20 -9.83
CA ILE A 268 -5.20 -4.29 -10.64
C ILE A 268 -4.20 -3.33 -11.31
N ALA A 269 -4.52 -2.80 -12.49
CA ALA A 269 -3.71 -1.76 -13.13
C ALA A 269 -4.18 -0.36 -12.72
N GLY A 270 -3.26 0.51 -12.32
CA GLY A 270 -3.53 1.94 -12.09
C GLY A 270 -3.06 2.85 -13.21
N ASN A 271 -3.36 4.15 -13.09
CA ASN A 271 -2.97 5.14 -14.09
C ASN A 271 -1.45 5.36 -14.14
N HIS A 272 -0.72 5.17 -13.04
CA HIS A 272 0.76 5.17 -13.05
C HIS A 272 1.36 3.85 -13.57
N ASP A 273 0.56 2.82 -13.85
CA ASP A 273 1.03 1.58 -14.46
C ASP A 273 0.88 1.61 -16.00
N ILE A 274 -0.33 1.95 -16.47
CA ILE A 274 -0.71 1.84 -17.90
C ILE A 274 -1.13 3.16 -18.57
N GLY A 275 -1.45 4.21 -17.79
CA GLY A 275 -1.98 5.49 -18.29
C GLY A 275 -3.51 5.62 -18.16
N TYR A 276 -4.01 6.83 -18.36
CA TYR A 276 -5.44 7.15 -18.48
C TYR A 276 -5.93 6.94 -19.91
N ALA A 277 -7.24 7.08 -20.17
CA ALA A 277 -7.84 6.89 -21.50
C ALA A 277 -7.08 7.61 -22.64
N GLY A 278 -6.53 8.80 -22.39
CA GLY A 278 -5.81 9.61 -23.37
C GLY A 278 -4.33 9.27 -23.61
N ASP A 279 -3.71 8.41 -22.78
CA ASP A 279 -2.31 8.01 -22.99
C ASP A 279 -2.03 6.51 -22.85
N ILE A 280 -3.01 5.69 -22.47
CA ILE A 280 -2.94 4.23 -22.48
C ILE A 280 -2.73 3.68 -23.90
N ASP A 281 -1.79 2.75 -24.03
CA ASP A 281 -1.44 2.09 -25.29
C ASP A 281 -1.26 0.57 -25.12
N GLU A 282 -1.40 -0.16 -26.23
CA GLU A 282 -1.33 -1.63 -26.30
C GLU A 282 -0.04 -2.17 -25.65
N LYS A 283 1.10 -1.48 -25.78
CA LYS A 283 2.39 -1.96 -25.26
C LYS A 283 2.48 -1.82 -23.75
N ARG A 284 1.90 -0.75 -23.18
CA ARG A 284 1.82 -0.58 -21.72
C ARG A 284 0.91 -1.61 -21.08
N VAL A 285 -0.22 -1.91 -21.72
CA VAL A 285 -1.09 -3.02 -21.32
C VAL A 285 -0.35 -4.35 -21.44
N GLU A 286 0.24 -4.66 -22.59
CA GLU A 286 0.96 -5.93 -22.82
C GLU A 286 2.06 -6.18 -21.77
N ARG A 287 2.97 -5.22 -21.54
CA ARG A 287 4.05 -5.38 -20.55
C ARG A 287 3.50 -5.50 -19.12
N PHE A 288 2.38 -4.83 -18.81
CA PHE A 288 1.69 -4.99 -17.53
C PHE A 288 1.12 -6.40 -17.38
N GLU A 289 0.39 -6.91 -18.38
CA GLU A 289 -0.24 -8.24 -18.31
C GLU A 289 0.79 -9.37 -18.18
N GLN A 290 1.92 -9.25 -18.88
CA GLN A 290 3.07 -10.15 -18.77
C GLN A 290 3.68 -10.15 -17.35
N ALA A 291 3.85 -8.98 -16.74
CA ALA A 291 4.54 -8.83 -15.45
C ALA A 291 3.64 -9.04 -14.21
N PHE A 292 2.36 -8.65 -14.30
CA PHE A 292 1.49 -8.45 -13.13
C PHE A 292 0.12 -9.16 -13.23
N GLY A 293 -0.38 -9.41 -14.44
CA GLY A 293 -1.65 -10.13 -14.67
C GLY A 293 -2.62 -9.35 -15.54
N SER A 294 -3.62 -10.03 -16.10
CA SER A 294 -4.57 -9.42 -17.05
C SER A 294 -5.31 -8.23 -16.45
N VAL A 295 -5.56 -7.19 -17.25
CA VAL A 295 -6.20 -5.95 -16.78
C VAL A 295 -7.73 -6.07 -16.65
N ASN A 296 -8.33 -7.06 -17.31
CA ASN A 296 -9.77 -7.36 -17.31
C ASN A 296 -9.96 -8.89 -17.22
N TRP A 297 -10.52 -9.41 -16.12
CA TRP A 297 -10.85 -10.84 -15.94
C TRP A 297 -11.75 -11.09 -14.72
N ASP A 298 -12.38 -12.28 -14.65
CA ASP A 298 -13.17 -12.70 -13.49
C ASP A 298 -12.98 -14.18 -13.08
N VAL A 299 -13.31 -14.47 -11.82
CA VAL A 299 -13.33 -15.82 -11.25
C VAL A 299 -14.49 -15.99 -10.26
N TRP A 300 -15.06 -17.18 -10.21
CA TRP A 300 -16.17 -17.54 -9.32
C TRP A 300 -15.70 -18.48 -8.21
N PHE A 301 -15.99 -18.13 -6.97
CA PHE A 301 -15.76 -18.97 -5.80
C PHE A 301 -17.08 -19.54 -5.27
N GLU A 302 -17.37 -20.79 -5.62
CA GLU A 302 -18.57 -21.51 -5.16
C GLU A 302 -18.32 -22.14 -3.78
N LEU A 303 -19.32 -22.14 -2.89
CA LEU A 303 -19.21 -22.76 -1.57
C LEU A 303 -19.06 -24.29 -1.68
N PRO A 304 -18.28 -24.94 -0.78
CA PRO A 304 -18.23 -26.40 -0.70
C PRO A 304 -19.61 -27.02 -0.45
N SER A 305 -19.92 -28.12 -1.16
CA SER A 305 -21.23 -28.79 -1.08
C SER A 305 -21.59 -29.34 0.32
N GLU A 306 -20.59 -29.55 1.18
CA GLU A 306 -20.82 -29.95 2.58
C GLU A 306 -21.40 -28.80 3.42
N ALA A 307 -21.02 -27.55 3.14
CA ALA A 307 -21.57 -26.38 3.82
C ALA A 307 -23.07 -26.17 3.49
N THR A 308 -23.49 -26.55 2.28
CA THR A 308 -24.89 -26.47 1.81
C THR A 308 -25.76 -27.65 2.27
N ASN A 309 -25.18 -28.83 2.58
CA ASN A 309 -25.98 -30.00 2.98
C ASN A 309 -26.49 -29.96 4.44
N THR A 310 -25.91 -29.13 5.30
CA THR A 310 -26.24 -29.07 6.75
C THR A 310 -27.68 -28.60 7.04
N THR A 311 -28.36 -28.00 6.06
CA THR A 311 -29.77 -27.55 6.17
C THR A 311 -30.81 -28.61 5.79
N SER A 312 -30.41 -29.81 5.36
CA SER A 312 -31.32 -30.88 4.92
C SER A 312 -31.85 -31.80 6.04
N TYR A 313 -32.16 -31.27 7.22
CA TYR A 313 -32.78 -32.01 8.33
C TYR A 313 -33.84 -31.21 9.10
N SER A 314 -35.12 -31.37 8.72
CA SER A 314 -36.28 -31.47 9.64
C SER A 314 -37.62 -31.50 8.89
N SER A 315 -37.84 -32.49 8.01
CA SER A 315 -39.20 -32.94 7.69
C SER A 315 -39.52 -34.16 8.56
N SER A 316 -40.53 -34.02 9.42
CA SER A 316 -40.98 -35.07 10.34
C SER A 316 -41.50 -36.30 9.58
N PRO A 317 -41.41 -37.52 10.17
CA PRO A 317 -41.95 -38.72 9.57
C PRO A 317 -43.47 -38.81 9.76
N ASP A 318 -44.22 -38.06 8.95
CA ASP A 318 -45.68 -38.23 8.90
C ASP A 318 -46.02 -39.54 8.17
N ASN A 319 -46.42 -40.50 8.99
CA ASN A 319 -46.84 -41.83 8.63
C ASN A 319 -48.35 -41.82 8.33
N ASP A 320 -48.71 -41.84 7.05
CA ASP A 320 -50.05 -42.25 6.62
C ASP A 320 -49.97 -43.13 5.38
N GLY A 321 -50.58 -44.31 5.47
CA GLY A 321 -50.58 -45.29 4.39
C GLY A 321 -51.80 -45.15 3.50
N ASN A 322 -51.61 -45.23 2.19
CA ASN A 322 -52.60 -45.87 1.33
C ASN A 322 -51.95 -46.53 0.11
N GLU A 323 -52.41 -47.74 -0.19
CA GLU A 323 -51.87 -48.64 -1.20
C GLU A 323 -52.85 -48.73 -2.39
N SER A 324 -52.71 -47.85 -3.37
CA SER A 324 -53.32 -48.00 -4.70
C SER A 324 -52.81 -46.95 -5.69
N ASP A 325 -51.81 -47.29 -6.51
CA ASP A 325 -52.04 -47.60 -7.92
C ASP A 325 -50.73 -47.66 -8.70
N LYS A 326 -50.65 -48.66 -9.60
CA LYS A 326 -49.58 -48.78 -10.58
C LYS A 326 -50.13 -48.28 -11.91
N ASP A 327 -49.55 -47.22 -12.45
CA ASP A 327 -49.36 -47.17 -13.89
C ASP A 327 -48.15 -46.32 -14.27
N ALA A 328 -47.55 -46.66 -15.41
CA ALA A 328 -46.21 -46.20 -15.79
C ALA A 328 -46.23 -45.29 -17.01
N SER A 329 -46.04 -43.98 -16.80
CA SER A 329 -45.51 -43.06 -17.83
C SER A 329 -45.27 -41.64 -17.29
N THR A 330 -44.04 -41.33 -16.87
CA THR A 330 -43.52 -39.95 -16.75
C THR A 330 -42.00 -39.98 -16.72
N ALA A 331 -41.40 -40.01 -17.91
CA ALA A 331 -40.01 -39.61 -18.10
C ALA A 331 -40.01 -38.10 -18.43
N ASP A 332 -40.41 -37.31 -17.45
CA ASP A 332 -40.37 -35.84 -17.34
C ASP A 332 -40.87 -35.50 -15.92
N LEU A 333 -40.46 -34.36 -15.35
CA LEU A 333 -40.59 -33.98 -13.93
C LEU A 333 -39.57 -34.62 -12.97
N GLN A 334 -38.28 -34.50 -13.30
CA GLN A 334 -37.22 -34.50 -12.29
C GLN A 334 -36.21 -33.33 -12.46
N GLU A 335 -36.70 -32.21 -13.00
CA GLU A 335 -36.07 -30.87 -12.85
C GLU A 335 -36.72 -30.09 -11.70
N THR A 336 -36.73 -30.68 -10.51
CA THR A 336 -36.99 -29.92 -9.28
C THR A 336 -35.75 -29.08 -8.98
N SER A 337 -35.74 -27.85 -9.50
CA SER A 337 -34.91 -26.70 -9.08
C SER A 337 -33.64 -27.08 -8.31
N LYS A 338 -32.56 -27.38 -9.04
CA LYS A 338 -31.24 -27.51 -8.44
C LYS A 338 -30.86 -26.13 -7.90
N LEU A 339 -30.97 -25.92 -6.59
CA LEU A 339 -30.66 -24.64 -5.96
C LEU A 339 -29.20 -24.30 -6.29
N ASP A 340 -28.99 -23.13 -6.91
CA ASP A 340 -27.69 -22.72 -7.41
C ASP A 340 -26.71 -22.55 -6.24
N THR A 341 -25.60 -23.30 -6.25
CA THR A 341 -24.59 -23.27 -5.17
C THR A 341 -24.16 -21.82 -4.91
N PRO A 342 -24.23 -21.30 -3.67
CA PRO A 342 -23.88 -19.90 -3.42
C PRO A 342 -22.44 -19.60 -3.84
N ALA A 343 -22.25 -18.46 -4.51
CA ALA A 343 -20.99 -18.11 -5.16
C ALA A 343 -20.64 -16.63 -5.00
N LEU A 344 -19.37 -16.37 -4.69
CA LEU A 344 -18.78 -15.04 -4.71
C LEU A 344 -18.01 -14.86 -6.01
N ARG A 345 -18.43 -13.92 -6.85
CA ARG A 345 -17.72 -13.57 -8.09
C ARG A 345 -16.74 -12.44 -7.80
N LEU A 346 -15.47 -12.66 -8.13
CA LEU A 346 -14.44 -11.63 -8.08
C LEU A 346 -14.20 -11.11 -9.49
N VAL A 347 -14.34 -9.81 -9.70
CA VAL A 347 -14.22 -9.14 -11.00
C VAL A 347 -13.09 -8.12 -10.92
N ILE A 348 -12.11 -8.21 -11.83
CA ILE A 348 -11.02 -7.26 -11.98
C ILE A 348 -11.31 -6.43 -13.23
N LEU A 349 -11.51 -5.12 -13.07
CA LEU A 349 -11.93 -4.21 -14.15
C LEU A 349 -10.94 -3.05 -14.32
N ASN A 350 -10.40 -2.93 -15.54
CA ASN A 350 -9.65 -1.77 -15.98
C ASN A 350 -10.58 -0.58 -16.24
N THR A 351 -10.69 0.33 -15.27
CA THR A 351 -11.51 1.54 -15.39
C THR A 351 -10.88 2.66 -16.21
N MET A 352 -9.58 2.59 -16.58
CA MET A 352 -8.88 3.67 -17.29
C MET A 352 -9.54 4.04 -18.62
N ASN A 353 -10.30 3.12 -19.22
CA ASN A 353 -10.94 3.26 -20.53
C ASN A 353 -12.47 3.38 -20.48
N LEU A 354 -13.11 3.54 -19.31
CA LEU A 354 -14.56 3.72 -19.28
C LEU A 354 -14.97 5.11 -19.77
N ASP A 355 -14.24 6.14 -19.35
CA ASP A 355 -14.49 7.51 -19.76
C ASP A 355 -13.87 7.83 -21.13
N THR A 356 -14.30 8.96 -21.70
CA THR A 356 -14.01 9.36 -23.08
C THR A 356 -13.50 10.80 -23.13
N PRO A 357 -12.68 11.18 -24.13
CA PRO A 357 -12.22 10.35 -25.25
C PRO A 357 -11.10 9.37 -24.85
N ALA A 358 -11.05 8.23 -25.53
CA ALA A 358 -9.94 7.28 -25.44
C ALA A 358 -9.02 7.43 -26.66
N TYR A 359 -7.71 7.41 -26.42
CA TYR A 359 -6.68 7.48 -27.44
C TYR A 359 -6.58 6.15 -28.22
N THR A 360 -6.77 5.03 -27.53
CA THR A 360 -6.72 3.68 -28.10
C THR A 360 -8.12 3.05 -28.08
N GLU A 361 -8.89 3.23 -29.17
CA GLU A 361 -10.27 2.75 -29.26
C GLU A 361 -10.43 1.22 -29.05
N SER A 362 -9.45 0.41 -29.49
CA SER A 362 -9.46 -1.05 -29.29
C SER A 362 -9.50 -1.42 -27.81
N LEU A 363 -8.63 -0.83 -27.00
CA LEU A 363 -8.59 -1.06 -25.56
C LEU A 363 -9.85 -0.58 -24.83
N GLN A 364 -10.54 0.43 -25.37
CA GLN A 364 -11.85 0.83 -24.85
C GLN A 364 -12.95 -0.16 -25.22
N GLN A 365 -12.99 -0.61 -26.48
CA GLN A 365 -13.92 -1.66 -26.93
C GLN A 365 -13.74 -2.95 -26.13
N ASP A 366 -12.50 -3.33 -25.82
CA ASP A 366 -12.17 -4.49 -24.99
C ASP A 366 -12.70 -4.38 -23.56
N THR A 367 -12.59 -3.22 -22.90
CA THR A 367 -13.18 -3.01 -21.57
C THR A 367 -14.71 -3.10 -21.63
N TYR A 368 -15.36 -2.49 -22.63
CA TYR A 368 -16.82 -2.60 -22.79
C TYR A 368 -17.27 -4.03 -23.14
N ALA A 369 -16.49 -4.77 -23.92
CA ALA A 369 -16.74 -6.17 -24.23
C ALA A 369 -16.62 -7.07 -22.99
N PHE A 370 -15.62 -6.82 -22.14
CA PHE A 370 -15.50 -7.46 -20.83
C PHE A 370 -16.70 -7.17 -19.91
N MET A 371 -17.17 -5.91 -19.84
CA MET A 371 -18.39 -5.58 -19.09
C MET A 371 -19.59 -6.37 -19.61
N ASN A 372 -19.76 -6.50 -20.93
CA ASN A 372 -20.82 -7.31 -21.54
C ASN A 372 -20.69 -8.81 -21.18
N HIS A 373 -19.48 -9.36 -21.11
CA HIS A 373 -19.22 -10.70 -20.58
C HIS A 373 -19.68 -10.81 -19.12
N ILE A 374 -19.33 -9.86 -18.23
CA ILE A 374 -19.79 -9.87 -16.83
C ILE A 374 -21.33 -9.84 -16.74
N ILE A 375 -22.00 -9.00 -17.52
CA ILE A 375 -23.46 -8.89 -17.57
C ILE A 375 -24.08 -10.23 -17.99
N THR A 376 -23.67 -10.76 -19.15
CA THR A 376 -24.30 -11.95 -19.78
C THR A 376 -24.03 -13.27 -19.06
N THR A 377 -22.94 -13.35 -18.27
CA THR A 377 -22.58 -14.55 -17.50
C THR A 377 -23.03 -14.50 -16.03
N SER A 378 -23.60 -13.39 -15.57
CA SER A 378 -24.08 -13.25 -14.19
C SER A 378 -25.40 -13.99 -13.94
N ARG A 379 -25.57 -14.54 -12.73
CA ARG A 379 -26.91 -14.99 -12.28
C ARG A 379 -27.90 -13.82 -12.22
N PRO A 380 -29.22 -14.08 -12.39
CA PRO A 380 -30.28 -13.07 -12.25
C PRO A 380 -30.15 -12.24 -10.98
N VAL A 381 -30.45 -10.93 -11.06
CA VAL A 381 -30.30 -9.96 -9.94
C VAL A 381 -31.22 -10.26 -8.75
N THR A 382 -32.24 -11.07 -9.01
CA THR A 382 -33.16 -11.65 -8.04
C THR A 382 -32.48 -12.64 -7.08
N SER A 383 -31.52 -13.45 -7.53
CA SER A 383 -30.87 -14.45 -6.66
C SER A 383 -29.79 -13.83 -5.79
N LYS A 384 -29.93 -13.98 -4.47
CA LYS A 384 -28.96 -13.50 -3.47
C LYS A 384 -27.87 -14.52 -3.14
N THR A 385 -27.94 -15.71 -3.75
CA THR A 385 -26.87 -16.73 -3.74
C THR A 385 -25.60 -16.27 -4.47
N HIS A 386 -25.69 -15.27 -5.34
CA HIS A 386 -24.58 -14.68 -6.08
C HIS A 386 -24.30 -13.26 -5.56
N ALA A 387 -23.05 -12.99 -5.17
CA ALA A 387 -22.57 -11.65 -4.86
C ALA A 387 -21.29 -11.32 -5.62
N THR A 388 -21.01 -10.03 -5.83
CA THR A 388 -19.86 -9.57 -6.64
C THR A 388 -18.94 -8.66 -5.84
N VAL A 389 -17.65 -8.99 -5.79
CA VAL A 389 -16.58 -8.09 -5.36
C VAL A 389 -15.93 -7.53 -6.62
N LEU A 390 -16.09 -6.24 -6.86
CA LEU A 390 -15.43 -5.53 -7.96
C LEU A 390 -14.12 -4.91 -7.45
N LEU A 391 -12.99 -5.33 -8.02
CA LEU A 391 -11.70 -4.71 -7.81
C LEU A 391 -11.36 -3.83 -9.02
N THR A 392 -11.02 -2.58 -8.75
CA THR A 392 -10.71 -1.59 -9.78
C THR A 392 -9.76 -0.52 -9.24
N HIS A 393 -9.46 0.54 -10.01
CA HIS A 393 -8.56 1.62 -9.59
C HIS A 393 -9.25 2.98 -9.56
N ILE A 394 -9.71 3.56 -10.68
CA ILE A 394 -10.41 4.86 -10.62
C ILE A 394 -11.73 4.72 -9.80
N PRO A 395 -11.98 5.58 -8.80
CA PRO A 395 -13.18 5.57 -7.98
C PRO A 395 -14.43 6.03 -8.74
N LEU A 396 -15.61 5.63 -8.27
CA LEU A 396 -16.87 6.14 -8.80
C LEU A 396 -17.04 7.63 -8.44
N HIS A 397 -17.81 8.36 -9.24
CA HIS A 397 -18.14 9.77 -9.06
C HIS A 397 -18.82 10.04 -7.72
N LYS A 398 -18.35 11.05 -7.00
CA LYS A 398 -18.88 11.51 -5.71
C LYS A 398 -18.87 13.04 -5.72
N ALA A 399 -19.95 13.69 -5.28
CA ALA A 399 -19.98 15.16 -5.18
C ALA A 399 -18.81 15.72 -4.33
N PRO A 400 -18.31 16.93 -4.64
CA PRO A 400 -17.22 17.57 -3.89
C PRO A 400 -17.46 17.61 -2.38
N GLY A 401 -16.41 17.31 -1.60
CA GLY A 401 -16.46 17.29 -0.13
C GLY A 401 -16.98 15.99 0.51
N ILE A 402 -17.30 14.96 -0.28
CA ILE A 402 -17.54 13.59 0.24
C ILE A 402 -16.21 12.88 0.55
N CYS A 403 -15.27 12.96 -0.38
CA CYS A 403 -13.88 12.51 -0.20
C CYS A 403 -12.95 13.72 -0.04
N VAL A 404 -11.66 13.47 0.22
CA VAL A 404 -10.63 14.52 0.24
C VAL A 404 -10.53 15.14 -1.15
N ASP A 405 -10.36 14.28 -2.15
CA ASP A 405 -10.33 14.68 -3.55
C ASP A 405 -11.75 14.87 -4.11
N SER A 406 -11.88 15.84 -4.99
CA SER A 406 -13.13 16.17 -5.68
C SER A 406 -13.09 15.66 -7.13
N PRO A 407 -14.24 15.47 -7.78
CA PRO A 407 -14.29 15.15 -9.21
C PRO A 407 -13.43 16.13 -10.02
N TYR A 408 -12.49 15.58 -10.76
CA TYR A 408 -11.58 16.31 -11.61
C TYR A 408 -11.37 15.52 -12.89
N PHE A 409 -11.26 16.25 -14.00
CA PHE A 409 -10.91 15.76 -15.32
C PHE A 409 -10.02 16.81 -15.98
N ASP A 410 -8.94 16.37 -16.59
CA ASP A 410 -8.21 17.14 -17.58
C ASP A 410 -7.97 16.31 -18.84
N TYR A 411 -7.78 17.00 -19.97
CA TYR A 411 -7.68 16.42 -21.29
C TYR A 411 -6.40 16.89 -21.98
N PHE A 412 -5.83 16.05 -22.84
CA PHE A 412 -4.70 16.48 -23.64
C PHE A 412 -5.10 17.57 -24.65
N GLU A 413 -4.14 18.43 -25.03
CA GLU A 413 -4.36 19.51 -26.00
C GLU A 413 -5.01 18.99 -27.30
N GLY A 414 -6.07 19.65 -27.75
CA GLY A 414 -6.86 19.20 -28.90
C GLY A 414 -7.86 18.07 -28.61
N GLY A 415 -8.05 17.68 -27.35
CA GLY A 415 -9.14 16.80 -26.92
C GLY A 415 -8.97 15.33 -27.31
N HIS A 416 -7.74 14.87 -27.53
CA HIS A 416 -7.47 13.49 -27.98
C HIS A 416 -7.54 12.42 -26.88
N GLY A 417 -7.85 12.81 -25.65
CA GLY A 417 -8.30 11.92 -24.58
C GLY A 417 -8.07 12.45 -23.18
N VAL A 418 -8.53 11.70 -22.17
CA VAL A 418 -8.37 12.05 -20.75
C VAL A 418 -6.89 11.99 -20.37
N ARG A 419 -6.34 13.10 -19.88
CA ARG A 419 -4.96 13.23 -19.39
C ARG A 419 -4.84 12.81 -17.93
N GLU A 420 -5.86 13.14 -17.13
CA GLU A 420 -5.87 12.99 -15.68
C GLU A 420 -7.32 13.02 -15.20
N GLN A 421 -7.70 12.16 -14.24
CA GLN A 421 -9.01 12.20 -13.58
C GLN A 421 -8.92 11.59 -12.18
N ASN A 422 -9.61 12.18 -11.20
CA ASN A 422 -9.64 11.70 -9.81
C ASN A 422 -10.79 10.70 -9.52
N MET A 423 -11.78 10.68 -10.41
CA MET A 423 -12.96 9.82 -10.32
C MET A 423 -13.44 9.52 -11.74
N LEU A 424 -14.21 8.46 -11.90
CA LEU A 424 -15.00 8.21 -13.10
C LEU A 424 -16.02 9.34 -13.28
N SER A 425 -16.46 9.56 -14.52
CA SER A 425 -17.59 10.47 -14.77
C SER A 425 -18.87 9.94 -14.12
N GLU A 426 -19.88 10.80 -13.96
CA GLU A 426 -21.22 10.35 -13.54
C GLU A 426 -21.76 9.23 -14.44
N TYR A 427 -21.45 9.30 -15.74
CA TYR A 427 -21.83 8.27 -16.71
C TYR A 427 -21.08 6.97 -16.49
N GLY A 428 -19.74 6.97 -16.47
CA GLY A 428 -18.93 5.76 -16.24
C GLY A 428 -19.30 5.07 -14.92
N SER A 429 -19.52 5.86 -13.88
CA SER A 429 -19.97 5.40 -12.56
C SER A 429 -21.35 4.74 -12.61
N LYS A 430 -22.31 5.38 -13.29
CA LYS A 430 -23.64 4.83 -13.53
C LYS A 430 -23.56 3.52 -14.31
N VAL A 431 -22.72 3.42 -15.35
CA VAL A 431 -22.56 2.18 -16.12
C VAL A 431 -22.05 1.05 -15.24
N VAL A 432 -21.11 1.29 -14.31
CA VAL A 432 -20.67 0.29 -13.33
C VAL A 432 -21.82 -0.14 -12.40
N LEU A 433 -22.51 0.81 -11.77
CA LEU A 433 -23.58 0.55 -10.79
C LEU A 433 -24.78 -0.18 -11.41
N GLU A 434 -25.23 0.26 -12.57
CA GLU A 434 -26.42 -0.29 -13.23
C GLU A 434 -26.11 -1.58 -14.00
N SER A 435 -24.93 -1.71 -14.62
CA SER A 435 -24.62 -2.87 -15.47
C SER A 435 -24.00 -4.04 -14.70
N ILE A 436 -22.97 -3.80 -13.86
CA ILE A 436 -22.30 -4.89 -13.15
C ILE A 436 -23.18 -5.41 -12.01
N PHE A 437 -23.81 -4.51 -11.26
CA PHE A 437 -24.62 -4.85 -10.08
C PHE A 437 -26.13 -4.91 -10.37
N GLY A 438 -26.61 -4.43 -11.51
CA GLY A 438 -28.04 -4.48 -11.85
C GLY A 438 -28.93 -3.56 -11.01
N LEU A 439 -28.34 -2.52 -10.42
CA LEU A 439 -29.08 -1.53 -9.63
C LEU A 439 -29.89 -0.64 -10.59
N ASN A 440 -31.11 -0.24 -10.21
CA ASN A 440 -31.96 0.55 -11.10
C ASN A 440 -32.96 1.43 -10.32
N ARG A 441 -33.20 2.65 -10.80
CA ARG A 441 -34.21 3.56 -10.25
C ARG A 441 -35.66 3.08 -10.45
N ASP A 442 -35.92 2.22 -11.43
CA ASP A 442 -37.26 1.70 -11.73
C ASP A 442 -37.60 0.53 -10.80
N VAL A 443 -38.67 0.70 -10.00
CA VAL A 443 -39.23 -0.34 -9.13
C VAL A 443 -39.77 -1.56 -9.89
N ASN A 444 -40.04 -1.41 -11.20
CA ASN A 444 -40.53 -2.45 -12.08
C ASN A 444 -39.40 -3.21 -12.80
N ALA A 445 -38.15 -2.76 -12.66
CA ALA A 445 -36.99 -3.50 -13.15
C ALA A 445 -36.84 -4.85 -12.41
N GLU A 446 -36.07 -5.78 -12.98
CA GLU A 446 -35.81 -7.07 -12.34
C GLU A 446 -35.20 -6.88 -10.93
N GLY A 447 -35.58 -7.75 -9.99
CA GLY A 447 -35.18 -7.58 -8.58
C GLY A 447 -35.74 -6.31 -7.91
N LYS A 448 -36.77 -5.68 -8.50
CA LYS A 448 -37.31 -4.36 -8.10
C LYS A 448 -36.28 -3.23 -8.21
N GLY A 449 -35.28 -3.37 -9.08
CA GLY A 449 -34.15 -2.45 -9.21
C GLY A 449 -33.16 -2.47 -8.05
N LEU A 450 -33.33 -3.33 -7.03
CA LEU A 450 -32.42 -3.43 -5.88
C LEU A 450 -31.08 -4.10 -6.20
N GLY A 451 -30.91 -4.61 -7.41
CA GLY A 451 -29.67 -5.22 -7.89
C GLY A 451 -29.19 -6.44 -7.09
N ARG A 452 -27.94 -6.83 -7.37
CA ARG A 452 -27.23 -7.93 -6.73
C ARG A 452 -26.45 -7.43 -5.51
N ARG A 453 -26.22 -8.30 -4.52
CA ARG A 453 -25.28 -8.01 -3.42
C ARG A 453 -23.86 -7.84 -3.97
N GLY A 454 -23.09 -6.94 -3.36
CA GLY A 454 -21.70 -6.74 -3.74
C GLY A 454 -21.05 -5.54 -3.06
N VAL A 455 -19.82 -5.26 -3.50
CA VAL A 455 -19.00 -4.15 -3.03
C VAL A 455 -18.01 -3.77 -4.14
N VAL A 456 -17.63 -2.48 -4.19
CA VAL A 456 -16.50 -2.01 -4.99
C VAL A 456 -15.33 -1.73 -4.04
N VAL A 457 -14.13 -2.21 -4.38
CA VAL A 457 -12.89 -1.87 -3.68
C VAL A 457 -11.88 -1.39 -4.71
N ASN A 458 -11.34 -0.19 -4.51
CA ASN A 458 -10.38 0.41 -5.43
C ASN A 458 -9.21 1.09 -4.72
N GLY A 459 -8.11 1.28 -5.45
CA GLY A 459 -7.02 2.17 -5.07
C GLY A 459 -7.34 3.58 -5.53
N HIS A 460 -6.31 4.31 -5.99
CA HIS A 460 -6.40 5.68 -6.52
C HIS A 460 -6.69 6.74 -5.45
N ASP A 461 -6.04 7.88 -5.59
CA ASP A 461 -6.03 9.01 -4.65
C ASP A 461 -5.66 8.63 -3.21
N HIS A 462 -4.43 9.02 -2.84
CA HIS A 462 -3.66 8.42 -1.74
C HIS A 462 -4.30 8.48 -0.34
N GLU A 463 -5.30 9.33 -0.11
CA GLU A 463 -5.98 9.53 1.17
C GLU A 463 -7.10 8.52 1.47
N GLY A 464 -7.70 7.91 0.43
CA GLY A 464 -8.80 6.93 0.55
C GLY A 464 -10.17 7.53 0.93
N CYS A 465 -11.22 6.74 0.73
CA CYS A 465 -12.62 7.15 0.94
C CYS A 465 -13.57 5.93 1.05
N ASP A 466 -14.41 5.85 2.08
CA ASP A 466 -15.40 4.77 2.29
C ASP A 466 -16.82 5.36 2.19
N THR A 467 -17.60 4.91 1.21
CA THR A 467 -18.87 5.54 0.83
C THR A 467 -19.97 4.55 0.52
N LEU A 468 -21.23 4.96 0.74
CA LEU A 468 -22.40 4.29 0.17
C LEU A 468 -22.94 5.13 -1.00
N HIS A 469 -23.11 4.48 -2.15
CA HIS A 469 -23.87 4.99 -3.29
C HIS A 469 -25.33 4.56 -3.18
N TRP A 470 -26.28 5.43 -3.51
CA TRP A 470 -27.70 5.08 -3.66
C TRP A 470 -28.39 5.90 -4.75
N ILE A 471 -29.55 5.43 -5.20
CA ILE A 471 -30.43 6.17 -6.11
C ILE A 471 -31.88 6.12 -5.60
N ARG A 472 -32.61 7.23 -5.74
CA ARG A 472 -34.03 7.28 -5.37
C ARG A 472 -34.87 6.49 -6.38
N GLN A 473 -35.83 5.73 -5.87
CA GLN A 473 -36.86 5.07 -6.68
C GLN A 473 -38.21 5.78 -6.50
N PRO A 474 -38.69 6.57 -7.49
CA PRO A 474 -40.02 7.17 -7.45
C PRO A 474 -41.11 6.11 -7.32
N GLY A 475 -42.07 6.31 -6.41
CA GLY A 475 -43.18 5.37 -6.20
C GLY A 475 -42.84 4.12 -5.37
N ALA A 476 -41.59 3.92 -4.95
CA ALA A 476 -41.27 3.01 -3.85
C ALA A 476 -41.91 3.48 -2.53
N SER A 477 -41.99 2.61 -1.53
CA SER A 477 -42.56 2.94 -0.22
C SER A 477 -41.81 4.09 0.46
N ALA A 478 -42.35 5.31 0.34
CA ALA A 478 -41.78 6.49 0.96
C ALA A 478 -41.96 6.44 2.49
N CYS A 479 -40.94 6.92 3.21
CA CYS A 479 -41.07 7.31 4.61
C CYS A 479 -41.91 8.59 4.74
N ASP A 480 -42.49 8.86 5.92
CA ASP A 480 -43.03 10.20 6.19
C ASP A 480 -41.89 11.11 6.64
N ALA A 481 -41.67 12.21 5.92
CA ALA A 481 -40.62 13.18 6.24
C ALA A 481 -40.85 13.88 7.60
N GLN A 482 -42.08 13.84 8.14
CA GLN A 482 -42.43 14.40 9.44
C GLN A 482 -41.98 13.52 10.62
N ASP A 483 -41.83 12.21 10.39
CA ASP A 483 -41.46 11.22 11.41
C ASP A 483 -39.94 11.01 11.51
N VAL A 484 -39.14 11.62 10.61
CA VAL A 484 -37.69 11.45 10.55
C VAL A 484 -36.95 12.49 11.40
N GLU A 485 -36.11 12.03 12.32
CA GLU A 485 -35.25 12.92 13.11
C GLU A 485 -34.23 13.64 12.21
N SER A 486 -34.01 14.94 12.47
CA SER A 486 -33.10 15.77 11.65
C SER A 486 -31.66 15.23 11.59
N GLY A 487 -31.22 14.51 12.64
CA GLY A 487 -29.94 13.80 12.68
C GLY A 487 -29.83 12.69 11.63
N ASP A 488 -30.92 11.98 11.36
CA ASP A 488 -30.96 10.72 10.60
C ASP A 488 -31.26 10.91 9.10
N ALA A 489 -31.49 12.15 8.67
CA ALA A 489 -31.72 12.51 7.26
C ALA A 489 -30.63 13.40 6.66
N TYR A 490 -30.31 13.17 5.38
CA TYR A 490 -29.77 14.20 4.50
C TYR A 490 -30.92 15.08 4.03
N TRP A 491 -30.81 16.40 4.25
CA TRP A 491 -31.82 17.37 3.83
C TRP A 491 -31.29 18.13 2.63
N GLN A 492 -31.99 18.08 1.50
CA GLN A 492 -31.63 18.86 0.33
C GLN A 492 -32.38 20.19 0.31
N GLU A 493 -31.61 21.26 0.35
CA GLU A 493 -32.08 22.60 0.02
C GLU A 493 -32.24 22.73 -1.50
N ASN A 494 -33.27 23.46 -1.94
CA ASN A 494 -33.42 23.82 -3.35
C ASN A 494 -32.27 24.75 -3.74
N ARG A 495 -31.28 24.24 -4.49
CA ARG A 495 -30.31 25.08 -5.18
C ARG A 495 -31.07 26.01 -6.13
N SER A 496 -30.95 27.32 -5.91
CA SER A 496 -31.47 28.32 -6.83
C SER A 496 -30.76 28.20 -8.18
N THR A 497 -31.52 28.29 -9.26
CA THR A 497 -31.09 28.08 -10.67
C THR A 497 -30.09 29.11 -11.22
N ASP A 498 -29.60 30.04 -10.38
CA ASP A 498 -28.59 31.04 -10.75
C ASP A 498 -27.17 30.44 -10.93
N GLU A 499 -26.80 29.36 -10.21
CA GLU A 499 -25.47 28.74 -10.35
C GLU A 499 -25.32 27.88 -11.63
N THR A 500 -26.43 27.48 -12.25
CA THR A 500 -26.41 26.74 -13.53
C THR A 500 -26.26 27.66 -14.74
N LEU A 501 -26.64 28.94 -14.63
CA LEU A 501 -26.49 29.90 -15.73
C LEU A 501 -25.02 30.28 -15.94
N THR A 502 -24.28 30.50 -14.85
CA THR A 502 -22.86 30.91 -14.91
C THR A 502 -21.93 29.83 -15.48
N VAL A 503 -22.29 28.55 -15.34
CA VAL A 503 -21.56 27.45 -15.99
C VAL A 503 -21.83 27.42 -17.50
N LEU A 504 -23.07 27.69 -17.94
CA LEU A 504 -23.42 27.73 -19.36
C LEU A 504 -22.88 28.99 -20.07
N GLU A 505 -22.86 30.15 -19.41
CA GLU A 505 -22.21 31.36 -19.94
C GLU A 505 -20.70 31.14 -20.13
N GLY A 506 -20.02 30.47 -19.18
CA GLY A 506 -18.60 30.13 -19.30
C GLY A 506 -18.26 29.13 -20.42
N VAL A 507 -19.22 28.29 -20.83
CA VAL A 507 -19.07 27.39 -22.00
C VAL A 507 -19.40 28.11 -23.31
N ALA A 508 -20.35 29.05 -23.29
CA ALA A 508 -20.70 29.85 -24.47
C ALA A 508 -19.58 30.82 -24.89
N GLU A 509 -18.88 31.45 -23.94
CA GLU A 509 -17.73 32.33 -24.25
C GLU A 509 -16.52 31.56 -24.84
N ALA A 510 -16.48 30.23 -24.73
CA ALA A 510 -15.42 29.39 -25.31
C ALA A 510 -15.65 28.99 -26.78
N LEU A 511 -16.79 29.36 -27.39
CA LEU A 511 -17.23 28.88 -28.71
C LEU A 511 -17.59 30.00 -29.71
N ASP A 512 -16.86 31.13 -29.72
CA ASP A 512 -17.01 32.15 -30.77
C ASP A 512 -15.67 32.59 -31.39
N ALA A 513 -15.13 31.75 -32.28
CA ALA A 513 -14.02 32.10 -33.17
C ALA A 513 -13.86 31.17 -34.41
N ASP A 514 -14.93 30.84 -35.16
CA ASP A 514 -14.95 31.01 -36.65
C ASP A 514 -16.25 30.55 -37.34
N THR A 515 -16.91 31.53 -37.96
CA THR A 515 -17.71 31.52 -39.20
C THR A 515 -18.08 30.18 -39.89
N ILE A 516 -19.39 29.94 -40.07
CA ILE A 516 -20.07 29.84 -41.39
C ILE A 516 -21.59 30.02 -41.20
N GLY A 517 -22.19 30.96 -41.95
CA GLY A 517 -23.61 31.30 -41.78
C GLY A 517 -24.56 30.44 -42.62
N LEU A 518 -25.72 30.11 -42.04
CA LEU A 518 -26.92 29.71 -42.77
C LEU A 518 -28.11 30.59 -42.36
N ASN A 519 -28.75 31.16 -43.37
CA ASN A 519 -29.84 32.11 -43.23
C ASN A 519 -31.17 31.34 -43.19
N SER A 520 -31.94 31.43 -42.11
CA SER A 520 -33.33 30.97 -42.10
C SER A 520 -34.21 31.89 -41.26
N THR A 521 -35.22 32.48 -41.90
CA THR A 521 -36.21 33.37 -41.31
C THR A 521 -37.54 32.62 -41.13
N THR A 522 -38.02 32.49 -39.90
CA THR A 522 -39.40 32.07 -39.57
C THR A 522 -39.90 32.81 -38.32
N ASP A 523 -41.20 33.10 -38.31
CA ASP A 523 -41.92 33.95 -37.34
C ASP A 523 -41.90 33.47 -35.87
N PRO A 524 -42.08 34.38 -34.89
CA PRO A 524 -42.26 34.05 -33.49
C PRO A 524 -43.76 33.96 -33.12
N SER A 525 -44.35 32.78 -33.23
CA SER A 525 -45.60 32.46 -32.55
C SER A 525 -45.81 30.94 -32.44
N ASP A 526 -45.51 30.38 -31.28
CA ASP A 526 -46.30 29.33 -30.62
C ASP A 526 -45.80 29.19 -29.17
N ASP A 527 -46.73 28.88 -28.26
CA ASP A 527 -46.66 29.05 -26.81
C ASP A 527 -45.35 28.59 -26.11
N ASP A 528 -44.84 29.44 -25.21
CA ASP A 528 -43.81 29.12 -24.20
C ASP A 528 -44.35 28.12 -23.15
N ALA A 529 -44.58 26.88 -23.58
CA ALA A 529 -44.63 25.73 -22.70
C ALA A 529 -43.19 25.33 -22.36
N VAL A 530 -42.60 26.03 -21.39
CA VAL A 530 -41.38 25.55 -20.72
C VAL A 530 -41.72 24.19 -20.11
N LEU A 531 -41.32 23.12 -20.80
CA LEU A 531 -41.30 21.79 -20.23
C LEU A 531 -40.30 21.84 -19.07
N GLU A 532 -40.81 21.80 -17.85
CA GLU A 532 -40.00 21.57 -16.67
C GLU A 532 -39.25 20.25 -16.89
N GLU A 533 -37.94 20.33 -17.18
CA GLU A 533 -37.07 19.17 -17.05
C GLU A 533 -37.07 18.78 -15.58
N GLU A 534 -37.93 17.83 -15.20
CA GLU A 534 -37.87 17.16 -13.91
C GLU A 534 -36.42 16.71 -13.73
N GLN A 535 -35.70 17.32 -12.79
CA GLN A 535 -34.34 16.90 -12.45
C GLN A 535 -34.35 15.42 -12.08
N VAL A 536 -33.98 14.60 -13.05
CA VAL A 536 -33.90 13.15 -12.95
C VAL A 536 -32.99 12.84 -11.79
N ASP A 537 -33.50 12.13 -10.79
CA ASP A 537 -32.71 11.78 -9.63
C ASP A 537 -31.51 10.94 -10.06
N SER A 538 -30.32 11.53 -9.94
CA SER A 538 -29.03 10.92 -10.22
C SER A 538 -28.54 10.07 -9.04
N TRP A 539 -27.48 9.32 -9.31
CA TRP A 539 -26.74 8.59 -8.27
C TRP A 539 -26.14 9.55 -7.23
N ARG A 540 -26.26 9.17 -5.96
CA ARG A 540 -25.81 9.94 -4.80
C ARG A 540 -24.80 9.12 -4.02
N ALA A 541 -23.86 9.78 -3.37
CA ALA A 541 -22.91 9.16 -2.45
C ALA A 541 -22.86 9.91 -1.12
N ALA A 542 -22.43 9.22 -0.06
CA ALA A 542 -22.05 9.81 1.22
C ALA A 542 -21.08 8.89 1.96
N GLY A 543 -20.32 9.45 2.91
CA GLY A 543 -19.40 8.69 3.75
C GLY A 543 -20.11 7.58 4.55
N PHE A 544 -19.44 6.42 4.70
CA PHE A 544 -19.95 5.27 5.43
C PHE A 544 -19.61 5.33 6.94
N PRO A 545 -20.52 4.95 7.85
CA PRO A 545 -21.91 4.58 7.60
C PRO A 545 -22.76 5.82 7.25
N PRO A 546 -23.65 5.72 6.25
CA PRO A 546 -24.51 6.83 5.87
C PRO A 546 -25.62 7.05 6.91
N LYS A 547 -26.27 8.21 6.81
CA LYS A 547 -27.57 8.42 7.46
C LYS A 547 -28.63 7.46 6.89
N GLN A 548 -29.73 7.26 7.61
CA GLN A 548 -30.78 6.31 7.20
C GLN A 548 -31.72 6.86 6.13
N TYR A 549 -31.88 8.18 6.06
CA TYR A 549 -32.87 8.83 5.20
C TYR A 549 -32.27 9.93 4.30
N ASP A 550 -32.92 10.17 3.16
CA ASP A 550 -32.60 11.24 2.21
C ASP A 550 -33.89 11.94 1.77
N ILE A 551 -33.98 13.25 2.01
CA ILE A 551 -35.20 14.06 1.86
C ILE A 551 -34.96 15.18 0.85
N LYS A 552 -35.66 15.11 -0.28
CA LYS A 552 -35.71 16.15 -1.33
C LYS A 552 -36.99 16.97 -1.15
N THR A 553 -36.86 18.27 -0.92
CA THR A 553 -38.00 19.19 -0.93
C THR A 553 -38.12 19.78 -2.33
N SER A 554 -39.23 19.55 -3.03
CA SER A 554 -39.44 20.12 -4.37
C SER A 554 -39.71 21.63 -4.33
N GLN A 555 -39.74 22.26 -5.51
CA GLN A 555 -40.18 23.67 -5.63
C GLN A 555 -41.65 23.85 -5.22
N SER A 556 -42.49 22.82 -5.38
CA SER A 556 -43.90 22.80 -4.93
C SER A 556 -44.07 22.52 -3.43
N GLN A 557 -42.98 22.56 -2.65
CA GLN A 557 -42.93 22.24 -1.21
C GLN A 557 -43.35 20.81 -0.85
N THR A 558 -43.45 19.92 -1.83
CA THR A 558 -43.68 18.49 -1.59
C THR A 558 -42.37 17.82 -1.21
N GLN A 559 -42.34 17.17 -0.03
CA GLN A 559 -41.16 16.45 0.45
C GLN A 559 -41.22 15.00 -0.01
N THR A 560 -40.14 14.54 -0.66
CA THR A 560 -39.94 13.15 -1.03
C THR A 560 -38.89 12.54 -0.10
N CYS A 561 -39.31 11.58 0.71
CA CYS A 561 -38.46 10.88 1.67
C CYS A 561 -38.02 9.51 1.12
N THR A 562 -36.75 9.17 1.28
CA THR A 562 -36.18 7.89 0.84
C THR A 562 -35.44 7.24 2.00
N HIS A 563 -35.82 6.00 2.34
CA HIS A 563 -35.09 5.19 3.31
C HIS A 563 -33.95 4.47 2.58
N ILE A 564 -32.71 4.92 2.79
CA ILE A 564 -31.53 4.52 2.02
C ILE A 564 -31.28 3.00 2.07
N PRO A 565 -31.35 2.31 3.22
CA PRO A 565 -31.20 0.85 3.30
C PRO A 565 -32.26 0.04 2.53
N SER A 566 -33.38 0.66 2.12
CA SER A 566 -34.42 0.02 1.31
C SER A 566 -34.43 0.47 -0.15
N SER A 567 -33.63 1.48 -0.52
CA SER A 567 -33.37 1.85 -1.93
C SER A 567 -32.21 1.04 -2.52
N PRO A 568 -32.04 0.99 -3.85
CA PRO A 568 -30.85 0.41 -4.48
C PRO A 568 -29.60 1.13 -4.02
N HIS A 569 -28.65 0.39 -3.47
CA HIS A 569 -27.42 0.94 -2.92
C HIS A 569 -26.23 -0.01 -3.06
N LEU A 570 -25.02 0.55 -3.01
CA LEU A 570 -23.76 -0.19 -3.05
C LEU A 570 -22.68 0.51 -2.23
N ARG A 571 -21.86 -0.24 -1.49
CA ARG A 571 -20.69 0.31 -0.80
C ARG A 571 -19.49 0.31 -1.73
N GLU A 572 -18.74 1.41 -1.73
CA GLU A 572 -17.46 1.56 -2.39
C GLU A 572 -16.40 1.96 -1.37
N ILE A 573 -15.26 1.26 -1.41
CA ILE A 573 -14.09 1.56 -0.58
C ILE A 573 -12.89 1.87 -1.48
N THR A 574 -12.54 3.15 -1.53
CA THR A 574 -11.24 3.65 -2.01
C THR A 574 -10.23 3.48 -0.88
N LEU A 575 -9.30 2.53 -1.03
CA LEU A 575 -8.32 2.18 -0.02
C LEU A 575 -7.16 3.17 -0.04
N ARG A 576 -7.02 3.89 1.08
CA ARG A 576 -5.86 4.74 1.39
C ARG A 576 -4.53 4.02 1.09
N SER A 577 -3.59 4.75 0.48
CA SER A 577 -2.32 4.20 0.02
C SER A 577 -1.48 3.55 1.15
N MET A 578 -0.75 2.50 0.78
CA MET A 578 0.25 1.84 1.63
C MET A 578 1.60 2.56 1.67
N MET A 579 1.75 3.68 0.95
CA MET A 579 2.93 4.55 1.01
C MET A 579 3.14 5.17 2.40
N GLY A 580 4.39 5.51 2.68
CA GLY A 580 4.83 6.06 3.96
C GLY A 580 4.12 7.34 4.38
N ASP A 581 3.94 8.27 3.45
CA ASP A 581 3.32 9.58 3.73
C ASP A 581 1.83 9.46 4.07
N PHE A 582 1.18 8.40 3.57
CA PHE A 582 -0.22 8.08 3.83
C PHE A 582 -0.41 7.08 4.98
N SER A 583 0.62 6.95 5.84
CA SER A 583 0.65 6.13 7.05
C SER A 583 0.51 4.62 6.83
N GLY A 584 0.81 4.13 5.63
CA GLY A 584 0.94 2.71 5.30
C GLY A 584 -0.29 1.87 5.64
N HIS A 585 -1.39 2.15 4.94
CA HIS A 585 -2.68 1.47 5.15
C HIS A 585 -2.82 0.15 4.39
N ALA A 586 -3.69 -0.70 4.90
CA ALA A 586 -4.18 -1.91 4.24
C ALA A 586 -5.65 -2.15 4.56
N GLY A 587 -6.35 -2.83 3.66
CA GLY A 587 -7.77 -3.19 3.77
C GLY A 587 -7.97 -4.67 4.08
N PHE A 588 -9.02 -4.98 4.85
CA PHE A 588 -9.39 -6.31 5.31
C PHE A 588 -10.84 -6.57 4.95
N LEU A 589 -11.08 -7.04 3.72
CA LEU A 589 -12.41 -7.43 3.27
C LEU A 589 -12.69 -8.87 3.68
N SER A 590 -13.86 -9.11 4.27
CA SER A 590 -14.36 -10.42 4.64
C SER A 590 -15.70 -10.68 3.98
N ALA A 591 -15.89 -11.86 3.42
CA ALA A 591 -17.17 -12.29 2.88
C ALA A 591 -17.54 -13.70 3.33
N TRP A 592 -18.78 -13.87 3.76
CA TRP A 592 -19.37 -15.15 4.14
C TRP A 592 -20.83 -15.22 3.68
N PHE A 593 -21.36 -16.43 3.57
CA PHE A 593 -22.76 -16.65 3.25
C PHE A 593 -23.53 -16.98 4.52
N ASP A 594 -24.65 -16.30 4.76
CA ASP A 594 -25.55 -16.58 5.87
C ASP A 594 -26.86 -17.19 5.33
N PRO A 595 -27.11 -18.49 5.60
CA PRO A 595 -28.32 -19.17 5.14
C PRO A 595 -29.59 -18.76 5.90
N LEU A 596 -29.49 -17.90 6.93
CA LEU A 596 -30.64 -17.38 7.69
C LEU A 596 -31.12 -16.00 7.19
N LEU A 597 -30.41 -15.38 6.25
CA LEU A 597 -30.81 -14.11 5.64
C LEU A 597 -31.57 -14.37 4.33
N GLY A 598 -32.71 -13.71 4.12
CA GLY A 598 -33.53 -13.91 2.92
C GLY A 598 -34.17 -15.31 2.84
N GLU A 599 -34.72 -15.65 1.67
CA GLU A 599 -35.38 -16.96 1.44
C GLU A 599 -34.40 -18.07 1.02
N GLU A 600 -33.32 -17.72 0.30
CA GLU A 600 -32.30 -18.66 -0.21
C GLU A 600 -30.95 -18.55 0.52
N GLY A 601 -30.82 -17.67 1.51
CA GLY A 601 -29.54 -17.21 2.07
C GLY A 601 -28.98 -15.98 1.35
N GLU A 602 -28.18 -15.16 2.03
CA GLU A 602 -27.50 -14.00 1.45
C GLU A 602 -26.00 -13.95 1.79
N TRP A 603 -25.20 -13.39 0.88
CA TRP A 603 -23.82 -13.02 1.18
C TRP A 603 -23.76 -11.75 2.03
N VAL A 604 -22.99 -11.83 3.12
CA VAL A 604 -22.58 -10.68 3.94
C VAL A 604 -21.14 -10.34 3.59
N ILE A 605 -20.87 -9.05 3.38
CA ILE A 605 -19.55 -8.52 3.05
C ILE A 605 -19.24 -7.37 4.01
N GLU A 606 -18.11 -7.47 4.71
CA GLU A 606 -17.65 -6.47 5.67
C GLU A 606 -16.22 -6.04 5.39
N PHE A 607 -15.89 -4.82 5.80
CA PHE A 607 -14.59 -4.21 5.56
C PHE A 607 -14.05 -3.48 6.80
N ALA A 608 -12.76 -3.66 7.08
CA ALA A 608 -11.99 -2.84 8.02
C ALA A 608 -10.67 -2.40 7.37
N SER A 609 -10.04 -1.35 7.89
CA SER A 609 -8.71 -0.91 7.47
C SER A 609 -7.76 -0.79 8.66
N CYS A 610 -6.46 -0.82 8.41
CA CYS A 610 -5.44 -0.66 9.46
C CYS A 610 -4.17 -0.01 8.89
N GLY A 611 -3.61 0.97 9.60
CA GLY A 611 -2.36 1.64 9.25
C GLY A 611 -1.17 1.21 10.14
N VAL A 612 0.03 1.16 9.56
CA VAL A 612 1.29 0.98 10.32
C VAL A 612 1.85 2.30 10.87
N GLY A 613 1.48 3.44 10.27
CA GLY A 613 2.09 4.74 10.50
C GLY A 613 3.20 5.06 9.50
N VAL A 614 3.80 6.25 9.62
CA VAL A 614 4.72 6.78 8.59
C VAL A 614 6.06 6.04 8.49
N GLN A 615 6.64 5.99 7.28
CA GLN A 615 7.92 5.31 6.97
C GLN A 615 9.09 5.75 7.86
N HIS A 616 9.09 7.01 8.35
CA HIS A 616 10.14 7.50 9.26
C HIS A 616 10.25 6.69 10.57
N TRP A 617 9.18 6.04 11.04
CA TRP A 617 9.25 5.13 12.20
C TRP A 617 10.03 3.86 11.89
N TRP A 618 9.80 3.28 10.71
CA TRP A 618 10.54 2.09 10.23
C TRP A 618 12.04 2.39 10.13
N TRP A 619 12.40 3.52 9.51
CA TRP A 619 13.78 3.99 9.47
C TRP A 619 14.36 4.26 10.86
N GLY A 620 13.63 4.97 11.72
CA GLY A 620 14.09 5.34 13.07
C GLY A 620 14.43 4.12 13.93
N VAL A 621 13.57 3.09 13.92
CA VAL A 621 13.81 1.82 14.62
C VAL A 621 15.06 1.14 14.08
N HIS A 622 15.15 0.93 12.76
CA HIS A 622 16.28 0.19 12.17
C HIS A 622 17.62 0.93 12.20
N ILE A 623 17.63 2.26 12.21
CA ILE A 623 18.83 3.06 12.48
C ILE A 623 19.30 2.86 13.93
N ILE A 624 18.38 2.81 14.91
CA ILE A 624 18.73 2.53 16.31
C ILE A 624 19.25 1.11 16.47
N ASP A 625 18.63 0.11 15.83
CA ASP A 625 19.09 -1.29 15.82
C ASP A 625 20.50 -1.40 15.23
N PHE A 626 20.77 -0.70 14.12
CA PHE A 626 22.07 -0.69 13.47
C PHE A 626 23.16 -0.05 14.35
N ILE A 627 22.87 1.11 14.97
CA ILE A 627 23.81 1.77 15.90
C ILE A 627 24.09 0.87 17.11
N LEU A 628 23.07 0.18 17.66
CA LEU A 628 23.24 -0.79 18.73
C LEU A 628 24.15 -1.95 18.29
N MET A 629 23.92 -2.54 17.12
CA MET A 629 24.76 -3.61 16.58
C MET A 629 26.21 -3.18 16.40
N VAL A 630 26.44 -1.99 15.83
CA VAL A 630 27.79 -1.40 15.68
C VAL A 630 28.45 -1.14 17.05
N ALA A 631 27.69 -0.64 18.04
CA ALA A 631 28.20 -0.40 19.38
C ALA A 631 28.56 -1.70 20.12
N VAL A 632 27.75 -2.76 20.00
CA VAL A 632 28.02 -4.07 20.59
C VAL A 632 29.24 -4.74 19.96
N VAL A 633 29.29 -4.80 18.61
CA VAL A 633 30.42 -5.41 17.89
C VAL A 633 31.70 -4.59 18.11
N GLY A 634 31.63 -3.27 17.98
CA GLY A 634 32.75 -2.37 18.23
C GLY A 634 33.24 -2.44 19.68
N GLY A 635 32.33 -2.54 20.65
CA GLY A 635 32.65 -2.74 22.06
C GLY A 635 33.39 -4.06 22.30
N GLY A 636 32.95 -5.15 21.66
CA GLY A 636 33.62 -6.45 21.67
C GLY A 636 35.03 -6.42 21.08
N VAL A 637 35.19 -5.80 19.90
CA VAL A 637 36.50 -5.63 19.24
C VAL A 637 37.44 -4.76 20.07
N ALA A 638 36.96 -3.61 20.57
CA ALA A 638 37.72 -2.73 21.45
C ALA A 638 38.16 -3.46 22.73
N ARG A 639 37.26 -4.23 23.35
CA ARG A 639 37.57 -5.05 24.53
C ARG A 639 38.64 -6.09 24.24
N GLY A 640 38.58 -6.73 23.07
CA GLY A 640 39.62 -7.65 22.60
C GLY A 640 40.98 -6.97 22.46
N ILE A 641 41.05 -5.83 21.77
CA ILE A 641 42.29 -5.05 21.58
C ILE A 641 42.86 -4.57 22.92
N GLU A 642 42.01 -4.10 23.84
CA GLU A 642 42.40 -3.70 25.19
C GLU A 642 42.99 -4.88 25.98
N LEU A 643 42.41 -6.08 25.88
CA LEU A 643 42.93 -7.30 26.51
C LEU A 643 44.25 -7.77 25.91
N PHE A 644 44.45 -7.65 24.59
CA PHE A 644 45.74 -7.95 23.96
C PHE A 644 46.82 -6.95 24.41
N ARG A 645 46.53 -5.64 24.41
CA ARG A 645 47.48 -4.61 24.83
C ARG A 645 47.89 -4.73 26.29
N THR A 646 46.97 -5.09 27.21
CA THR A 646 47.35 -5.34 28.60
C THR A 646 48.25 -6.58 28.73
N ARG A 647 47.98 -7.64 27.96
CA ARG A 647 48.82 -8.85 27.96
C ARG A 647 50.21 -8.61 27.37
N ASP A 648 50.31 -7.84 26.29
CA ASP A 648 51.61 -7.49 25.68
C ASP A 648 52.43 -6.56 26.60
N GLY A 649 51.77 -5.60 27.27
CA GLY A 649 52.40 -4.77 28.30
C GLY A 649 52.94 -5.59 29.47
N GLU A 650 52.18 -6.57 29.97
CA GLU A 650 52.61 -7.50 31.01
C GLU A 650 53.83 -8.35 30.56
N ILE A 651 53.84 -8.81 29.31
CA ILE A 651 54.98 -9.54 28.71
C ILE A 651 56.22 -8.65 28.62
N ASP A 652 56.08 -7.39 28.21
CA ASP A 652 57.20 -6.46 28.06
C ASP A 652 57.72 -5.95 29.42
N ASP A 653 56.87 -5.76 30.44
CA ASP A 653 57.31 -5.48 31.81
C ASP A 653 58.04 -6.68 32.43
N VAL A 654 57.58 -7.92 32.19
CA VAL A 654 58.33 -9.14 32.58
C VAL A 654 59.68 -9.24 31.86
N ARG A 655 59.76 -8.86 30.58
CA ARG A 655 61.03 -8.77 29.84
C ARG A 655 61.94 -7.67 30.38
N ARG A 656 61.38 -6.52 30.78
CA ARG A 656 62.10 -5.38 31.34
C ARG A 656 62.66 -5.69 32.73
N ALA A 657 61.86 -6.30 33.61
CA ALA A 657 62.31 -6.80 34.91
C ALA A 657 63.49 -7.79 34.76
N LYS A 658 63.37 -8.78 33.86
CA LYS A 658 64.46 -9.71 33.54
C LYS A 658 65.70 -9.01 32.96
N ARG A 659 65.53 -7.93 32.20
CA ARG A 659 66.65 -7.13 31.66
C ARG A 659 67.36 -6.35 32.78
N ASP A 660 66.61 -5.76 33.70
CA ASP A 660 67.16 -4.95 34.79
C ASP A 660 67.83 -5.83 35.87
N GLU A 661 67.32 -7.04 36.12
CA GLU A 661 68.05 -8.07 36.88
C GLU A 661 69.37 -8.45 36.20
N ARG A 662 69.37 -8.64 34.87
CA ARG A 662 70.57 -8.98 34.10
C ARG A 662 71.60 -7.86 34.11
N VAL A 663 71.17 -6.60 34.16
CA VAL A 663 72.05 -5.42 34.30
C VAL A 663 72.61 -5.32 35.72
N LYS A 664 71.78 -5.48 36.77
CA LYS A 664 72.24 -5.50 38.17
C LYS A 664 73.22 -6.65 38.44
N GLY A 665 72.94 -7.84 37.94
CA GLY A 665 73.84 -9.00 38.05
C GLY A 665 75.19 -8.80 37.35
N LYS A 666 75.27 -7.95 36.31
CA LYS A 666 76.53 -7.64 35.63
C LYS A 666 77.41 -6.63 36.39
N VAL A 667 76.83 -5.83 37.29
CA VAL A 667 77.56 -4.82 38.10
C VAL A 667 78.17 -5.43 39.37
N GLN A 668 77.71 -6.61 39.81
CA GLN A 668 78.30 -7.33 40.95
C GLN A 668 79.26 -8.47 40.55
N GLY A 669 79.47 -8.69 39.24
CA GLY A 669 80.17 -9.86 38.70
C GLY A 669 81.64 -9.68 38.29
N GLU A 670 82.34 -8.64 38.77
CA GLU A 670 83.72 -8.34 38.33
C GLU A 670 84.76 -8.38 39.48
N LYS A 671 84.68 -9.44 40.30
CA LYS A 671 85.76 -9.96 41.16
C LYS A 671 85.62 -11.47 41.32
N GLY A 672 86.58 -12.25 40.81
CA GLY A 672 86.63 -13.70 41.04
C GLY A 672 87.20 -14.48 39.84
N GLU A 673 88.31 -15.17 40.07
CA GLU A 673 89.12 -15.85 39.05
C GLU A 673 88.82 -17.37 38.95
N ILE A 674 89.13 -17.95 37.77
CA ILE A 674 89.69 -19.31 37.56
C ILE A 674 88.77 -20.57 37.59
N MET A 675 89.05 -21.45 36.60
CA MET A 675 88.89 -22.92 36.48
C MET A 675 87.64 -23.61 35.86
N LYS A 676 87.86 -24.06 34.61
CA LYS A 676 87.83 -25.46 34.09
C LYS A 676 86.56 -26.35 34.04
N GLU A 677 86.54 -27.08 32.91
CA GLU A 677 85.99 -28.44 32.64
C GLU A 677 84.52 -28.69 32.25
N ASN A 678 84.32 -28.88 30.93
CA ASN A 678 83.92 -30.12 30.23
C ASN A 678 82.63 -30.93 30.56
N LYS A 679 82.08 -31.53 29.48
CA LYS A 679 80.97 -32.53 29.37
C LYS A 679 79.54 -31.99 29.53
N THR A 680 78.49 -32.50 28.85
CA THR A 680 78.36 -33.46 27.73
C THR A 680 76.93 -33.36 27.13
N VAL A 681 76.82 -33.58 25.81
CA VAL A 681 75.72 -34.19 24.98
C VAL A 681 74.45 -34.67 25.75
N VAL A 682 73.18 -34.59 25.33
CA VAL A 682 72.43 -34.70 24.04
C VAL A 682 71.15 -33.81 24.15
N SER A 683 70.17 -33.65 23.24
CA SER A 683 69.83 -34.21 21.90
C SER A 683 68.83 -33.30 21.16
N PHE A 684 68.75 -33.42 19.83
CA PHE A 684 67.53 -33.17 19.04
C PHE A 684 67.12 -34.48 18.37
N LEU A 685 65.81 -34.75 18.28
CA LEU A 685 65.27 -35.91 17.55
C LEU A 685 64.37 -35.41 16.41
N VAL A 686 64.76 -35.75 15.19
CA VAL A 686 63.98 -35.67 13.96
C VAL A 686 63.80 -37.10 13.50
N GLU A 687 62.57 -37.52 13.19
CA GLU A 687 62.32 -38.76 12.45
C GLU A 687 61.69 -38.46 11.08
N PRO A 688 62.23 -39.01 9.99
CA PRO A 688 61.63 -39.00 8.66
C PRO A 688 60.94 -40.33 8.33
N GLY A 689 59.98 -40.33 7.40
CA GLY A 689 59.42 -41.59 6.88
C GLY A 689 58.35 -41.42 5.81
N ALA A 690 58.74 -41.53 4.54
CA ALA A 690 57.83 -41.48 3.40
C ALA A 690 57.71 -42.86 2.71
N LYS A 691 56.49 -43.18 2.24
CA LYS A 691 56.09 -44.02 1.08
C LYS A 691 54.61 -44.37 1.23
N SER A 692 53.74 -44.52 0.22
CA SER A 692 53.66 -44.15 -1.20
C SER A 692 52.52 -45.00 -1.80
N LEU A 693 51.84 -44.50 -2.85
CA LEU A 693 51.00 -45.22 -3.82
C LEU A 693 49.59 -45.69 -3.38
N GLY A 694 48.61 -45.44 -4.28
CA GLY A 694 47.22 -45.89 -4.16
C GLY A 694 46.21 -45.01 -4.93
N GLU A 695 46.24 -45.01 -6.27
CA GLU A 695 45.19 -44.37 -7.09
C GLU A 695 43.84 -45.12 -6.99
N THR A 696 42.70 -44.42 -6.91
CA THR A 696 41.53 -44.68 -7.81
C THR A 696 40.43 -43.61 -7.77
N ARG A 697 40.42 -42.77 -8.81
CA ARG A 697 39.29 -42.39 -9.70
C ARG A 697 37.82 -42.36 -9.19
N ARG A 698 37.20 -41.17 -9.32
CA ARG A 698 35.78 -40.86 -9.68
C ARG A 698 34.63 -41.57 -8.93
N LYS A 699 33.81 -40.77 -8.25
CA LYS A 699 32.61 -40.20 -8.88
C LYS A 699 32.40 -38.76 -8.42
#